data_AF-A0A945CRD3-F1
#
_entry.id   AF-A0A945CRD3-F1
#
_cell.length_a   1.000
_cell.length_b   1.000
_cell.length_c   1.000
_cell.angle_alpha   90.00
_cell.angle_beta   90.00
_cell.angle_gamma   90.00
#
_symmetry.space_group_name_H-M   'P 1'
#
loop_
_entity.id
_entity.type
_entity.pdbx_description
1 polymer ?
#
loop_
_entity_poly.entity_id
_entity_poly.type
_entity_poly.pdbx_seq_one_letter_code
_entity_poly.pdbx_strand_id
1 'polypeptide(L)'
;IEDGNRRQVMARPVERLDDKELFWLGAGCRVSREVARAMRRVLRGEMDLEGLGLFARPRRLLEEARQRAGRVVRLANGIEVGRGLDGLYRYWTYLGGVGNLVLQRTVERAYGEEEDFAATSDATGLSCSHWIDFQRLALPVERDAWMRWVEGHLEGLCDLFALNAYWMVLPGDMQVAEVGGFIFDGEVAEEFGRYLAQPSTIVDGDRSLLEIEEAASVEQGPVWLDAAPEALFSLETERRRWAGRAVPLAPDGWYPRALTGTLVGGYFHHQQCQRWLRLQFVPPKILGWEEGEVEWGAERMAWGRVHERRSLDWLRERGEELLAVEEVDDGGQRRSLGDRRSLEERFEDTLVHLRRLIRRVEAEPDRQFVLAQPVLMLPETLGWIEGREGVVGGVGIADLIRVSMGAEGALLQVGDIKDSRMARYSQKWQVAFYVSLLKTLVGEEKLPERVGVAESGFLLLRPLPGGEAPEVHTFGLAPYLGAFPQLWRNARQALAESPGGIDYRLQPHCVGCPNFSACYGGALQGEEVQFLPQLMAGALEKCRLGGLTTIEEAGAFLEGEAERFDPQQRIRLGQRAAALGTRRIGLVERKSRLFPENLSTAIFVHCVEDPATGRMCGVGWRALRGDGTVAGDVIAVRDERCDVDERPGRSASSEGAGLAESVERKTAAEGIAYKTVVEGILREWIQGMEGGRGPHVFHFGQRSWQGLQGWAGESELAFLWAPDRLHHADLRRLLGVHFAWPVPGELTLFALGKLLGVASRLGEPESLFHGDDATWGAQVVRLPEEEERSRATRDYLDAALHVQVEAWRWAVAQLESGWRQTRWEAALEGEAEGEVYLSFLEEERRRGEEDVLELQAYPLEERVARFRALGPLHFEATELDEEGRFCYVLSGNEIGLSKFREGDFLKLAPVGSADVQQGFDVILAAYERSAERVWVHSRRGRLGLSQRLAYSLEEDLSDWTGPRLAHAVRAVFAVDRPHRLAGLFGGRWPVEGDSDGAEWVERWLREWGDTARLNGAQQRALALPFEGGLGLIEGPPGTGKTQLLGWTLIALMVRAWEMGVPMRIVVSALTHRGIDEVLARVAGLAARFVPDFPGKCFKLGRQAEGEGVVPLEDADALAGMPYAIVGGTGFGLYQLFEGRQGKFPQVFDWVIFDEASQV
;
A
#
# COMPACT_ATOMS: atom_id res chain seq x y z
N ILE A 1 -0.56 -38.49 51.30
CA ILE A 1 -1.05 -39.79 51.82
C ILE A 1 -0.17 -40.81 51.08
N GLU A 2 1.05 -41.13 51.52
CA GLU A 2 1.36 -41.84 52.78
C GLU A 2 2.71 -41.53 53.47
N ASP A 3 3.63 -40.70 52.96
CA ASP A 3 4.88 -40.39 53.70
C ASP A 3 5.07 -38.87 53.92
N GLY A 4 5.04 -38.44 55.19
CA GLY A 4 4.94 -37.06 55.67
C GLY A 4 6.09 -36.09 55.38
N ASN A 5 6.68 -36.10 54.19
CA ASN A 5 7.61 -35.06 53.75
C ASN A 5 6.89 -33.95 52.96
N ARG A 6 6.69 -32.79 53.60
CA ARG A 6 6.40 -31.53 52.88
C ARG A 6 7.60 -31.22 51.98
N ARG A 7 7.43 -31.36 50.65
CA ARG A 7 8.43 -30.87 49.69
C ARG A 7 8.47 -29.33 49.79
N GLN A 8 9.52 -28.84 50.43
CA GLN A 8 9.90 -27.44 50.46
C GLN A 8 10.32 -27.03 49.04
N VAL A 9 9.72 -25.95 48.50
CA VAL A 9 10.21 -25.31 47.28
C VAL A 9 11.48 -24.54 47.66
N MET A 10 12.63 -24.88 47.09
CA MET A 10 13.86 -24.12 47.24
C MET A 10 14.21 -23.45 45.91
N ALA A 11 14.40 -22.12 45.93
CA ALA A 11 14.97 -21.36 44.84
C ALA A 11 16.51 -21.35 44.95
N ARG A 12 17.21 -21.51 43.82
CA ARG A 12 18.67 -21.32 43.72
C ARG A 12 18.99 -20.19 42.73
N PRO A 13 20.08 -19.43 42.94
CA PRO A 13 20.56 -18.48 41.94
C PRO A 13 21.09 -19.24 40.72
N VAL A 14 20.77 -18.75 39.52
CA VAL A 14 21.29 -19.27 38.25
C VAL A 14 22.27 -18.25 37.69
N GLU A 15 23.49 -18.69 37.37
CA GLU A 15 24.61 -17.84 36.92
C GLU A 15 24.81 -17.84 35.39
N ARG A 16 23.81 -18.27 34.60
CA ARG A 16 23.88 -18.28 33.13
C ARG A 16 22.67 -17.58 32.50
N LEU A 17 22.95 -16.81 31.45
CA LEU A 17 22.09 -15.85 30.75
C LEU A 17 21.13 -16.46 29.69
N ASP A 18 21.00 -17.78 29.62
CA ASP A 18 20.35 -18.47 28.49
C ASP A 18 18.96 -19.09 28.81
N ASP A 19 18.21 -18.59 29.80
CA ASP A 19 16.86 -19.11 30.07
C ASP A 19 15.80 -18.00 30.29
N LYS A 20 14.85 -17.98 29.35
CA LYS A 20 13.51 -17.37 29.37
C LYS A 20 13.45 -15.89 29.78
N GLU A 21 13.38 -15.03 28.76
CA GLU A 21 12.85 -13.68 28.91
C GLU A 21 11.49 -13.73 29.62
N LEU A 22 11.39 -12.99 30.72
CA LEU A 22 10.13 -12.80 31.43
C LEU A 22 9.16 -12.04 30.52
N PHE A 23 8.29 -12.78 29.82
CA PHE A 23 7.14 -12.21 29.14
C PHE A 23 6.17 -11.65 30.16
N TRP A 24 5.95 -10.34 30.12
CA TRP A 24 4.89 -9.69 30.90
C TRP A 24 3.53 -10.04 30.29
N LEU A 25 2.84 -11.03 30.86
CA LEU A 25 1.45 -11.39 30.54
C LEU A 25 0.48 -10.58 31.41
N GLY A 26 0.44 -9.26 31.20
CA GLY A 26 -0.56 -8.35 31.80
C GLY A 26 -0.64 -8.29 33.34
N ALA A 27 -1.45 -7.37 33.85
CA ALA A 27 -1.78 -7.29 35.27
C ALA A 27 -2.97 -8.23 35.56
N GLY A 28 -2.69 -9.45 36.01
CA GLY A 28 -3.72 -10.43 36.41
C GLY A 28 -4.04 -10.39 37.91
N CYS A 29 -5.20 -10.93 38.29
CA CYS A 29 -5.65 -11.08 39.68
C CYS A 29 -4.76 -11.96 40.58
N ARG A 30 -3.72 -12.60 40.03
CA ARG A 30 -2.85 -13.59 40.71
C ARG A 30 -1.47 -13.06 41.13
N VAL A 31 -1.23 -11.75 41.02
CA VAL A 31 0.05 -11.14 41.41
C VAL A 31 0.12 -10.99 42.93
N SER A 32 1.19 -11.51 43.56
CA SER A 32 1.39 -11.38 45.02
C SER A 32 1.79 -9.97 45.42
N ARG A 33 1.68 -9.66 46.72
CA ARG A 33 2.09 -8.37 47.26
C ARG A 33 3.59 -8.11 47.05
N GLU A 34 4.43 -9.13 47.19
CA GLU A 34 5.89 -9.01 47.01
C GLU A 34 6.22 -8.56 45.59
N VAL A 35 5.55 -9.14 44.60
CA VAL A 35 5.71 -8.76 43.19
C VAL A 35 5.20 -7.34 42.96
N ALA A 36 4.03 -6.99 43.50
CA ALA A 36 3.50 -5.63 43.40
C ALA A 36 4.44 -4.58 44.03
N ARG A 37 5.04 -4.87 45.20
CA ARG A 37 6.04 -4.02 45.84
C ARG A 37 7.34 -3.93 45.01
N ALA A 38 7.77 -5.01 44.36
CA ALA A 38 8.89 -4.96 43.43
C ALA A 38 8.59 -4.05 42.22
N MET A 39 7.37 -4.11 41.68
CA MET A 39 6.92 -3.22 40.60
C MET A 39 6.98 -1.74 41.02
N ARG A 40 6.67 -1.42 42.28
CA ARG A 40 6.83 -0.04 42.79
C ARG A 40 8.26 0.46 42.61
N ARG A 41 9.27 -0.36 42.93
CA ARG A 41 10.70 0.00 42.79
C ARG A 41 11.08 0.22 41.33
N VAL A 42 10.55 -0.60 40.41
CA VAL A 42 10.74 -0.45 38.96
C VAL A 42 10.14 0.86 38.44
N LEU A 43 8.91 1.19 38.85
CA LEU A 43 8.20 2.43 38.49
C LEU A 43 8.81 3.68 39.12
N ARG A 44 9.50 3.54 40.26
CA ARG A 44 10.24 4.64 40.91
C ARG A 44 11.66 4.84 40.37
N GLY A 45 12.10 4.00 39.43
CA GLY A 45 13.46 4.07 38.91
C GLY A 45 14.52 3.62 39.91
N GLU A 46 14.12 2.93 40.99
CA GLU A 46 15.03 2.43 42.04
C GLU A 46 15.75 1.13 41.63
N MET A 47 15.43 0.61 40.44
CA MET A 47 16.12 -0.51 39.81
C MET A 47 16.76 -0.05 38.51
N ASP A 48 18.05 -0.35 38.37
CA ASP A 48 18.78 -0.18 37.13
C ASP A 48 18.34 -1.25 36.13
N LEU A 49 17.89 -0.80 34.95
CA LEU A 49 17.41 -1.66 33.87
C LEU A 49 18.31 -1.56 32.62
N GLU A 50 19.40 -0.77 32.69
CA GLU A 50 20.38 -0.69 31.60
C GLU A 50 21.09 -2.05 31.46
N GLY A 51 20.66 -2.84 30.48
CA GLY A 51 21.22 -4.16 30.18
C GLY A 51 20.20 -5.28 29.96
N LEU A 52 18.91 -5.05 30.26
CA LEU A 52 17.87 -6.11 30.20
C LEU A 52 17.11 -6.21 28.87
N GLY A 53 17.63 -5.63 27.78
CA GLY A 53 17.13 -5.92 26.42
C GLY A 53 15.68 -5.52 26.10
N LEU A 54 15.04 -4.61 26.86
CA LEU A 54 13.66 -4.19 26.58
C LEU A 54 13.52 -3.57 25.18
N PHE A 55 12.56 -4.07 24.38
CA PHE A 55 12.18 -3.49 23.09
C PHE A 55 11.73 -2.03 23.22
N ALA A 56 11.79 -1.26 22.12
CA ALA A 56 11.52 0.18 22.11
C ALA A 56 10.14 0.56 22.67
N ARG A 57 9.08 -0.17 22.30
CA ARG A 57 7.72 0.10 22.79
C ARG A 57 7.57 -0.16 24.30
N PRO A 58 7.93 -1.33 24.87
CA PRO A 58 7.94 -1.54 26.33
C PRO A 58 8.78 -0.52 27.10
N ARG A 59 9.93 -0.10 26.55
CA ARG A 59 10.78 0.92 27.17
C ARG A 59 10.08 2.27 27.25
N ARG A 60 9.50 2.73 26.14
CA ARG A 60 8.69 3.95 26.09
C ARG A 60 7.49 3.86 27.03
N LEU A 61 6.76 2.73 27.05
CA LEU A 61 5.62 2.52 27.96
C LEU A 61 6.05 2.57 29.44
N LEU A 62 7.23 2.02 29.77
CA LEU A 62 7.78 2.09 31.11
C LEU A 62 8.20 3.53 31.47
N GLU A 63 8.84 4.26 30.55
CA GLU A 63 9.21 5.66 30.75
C GLU A 63 7.98 6.55 30.93
N GLU A 64 6.94 6.36 30.12
CA GLU A 64 5.65 7.03 30.28
C GLU A 64 5.00 6.66 31.62
N ALA A 65 5.03 5.38 32.02
CA ALA A 65 4.52 4.95 33.32
C ALA A 65 5.32 5.56 34.49
N ARG A 66 6.65 5.72 34.36
CA ARG A 66 7.52 6.40 35.33
C ARG A 66 7.20 7.89 35.43
N GLN A 67 7.01 8.57 34.29
CA GLN A 67 6.60 9.97 34.25
C GLN A 67 5.23 10.18 34.91
N ARG A 68 4.25 9.27 34.64
CA ARG A 68 2.92 9.29 35.27
C ARG A 68 3.00 9.04 36.78
N ALA A 69 3.84 8.11 37.24
CA ALA A 69 4.08 7.87 38.67
C ALA A 69 4.71 9.07 39.40
N GLY A 70 5.26 10.04 38.65
CA GLY A 70 5.71 11.33 39.18
C GLY A 70 4.58 12.36 39.40
N ARG A 71 3.41 12.20 38.78
CA ARG A 71 2.25 13.12 38.89
C ARG A 71 1.22 12.62 39.90
N VAL A 72 1.64 12.46 41.15
CA VAL A 72 0.82 11.91 42.22
C VAL A 72 0.87 12.80 43.46
N VAL A 73 -0.24 12.89 44.17
CA VAL A 73 -0.31 13.45 45.52
C VAL A 73 -0.26 12.32 46.54
N ARG A 74 0.26 12.58 47.73
CA ARG A 74 0.29 11.61 48.83
C ARG A 74 -0.76 11.97 49.86
N LEU A 75 -1.55 10.97 50.25
CA LEU A 75 -2.55 11.08 51.30
C LEU A 75 -1.96 10.82 52.69
N ALA A 76 -2.63 11.31 53.74
CA ALA A 76 -2.24 11.12 55.14
C ALA A 76 -2.08 9.63 55.49
N ASN A 77 -3.01 8.79 55.01
CA ASN A 77 -2.94 7.33 55.14
C ASN A 77 -1.81 6.64 54.35
N GLY A 78 -0.96 7.40 53.65
CA GLY A 78 0.23 6.92 52.95
C GLY A 78 -0.01 6.46 51.52
N ILE A 79 -1.27 6.48 51.04
CA ILE A 79 -1.62 6.12 49.67
C ILE A 79 -1.24 7.25 48.71
N GLU A 80 -0.65 6.91 47.58
CA GLU A 80 -0.38 7.84 46.49
C GLU A 80 -1.59 7.85 45.55
N VAL A 81 -2.03 9.03 45.12
CA VAL A 81 -3.22 9.22 44.28
C VAL A 81 -2.90 10.13 43.11
N GLY A 82 -3.43 9.80 41.94
CA GLY A 82 -3.24 10.54 40.70
C GLY A 82 -4.50 10.49 39.85
N ARG A 83 -4.53 11.27 38.79
CA ARG A 83 -5.63 11.27 37.82
C ARG A 83 -5.18 10.52 36.56
N GLY A 84 -5.95 9.51 36.13
CA GLY A 84 -5.71 8.80 34.88
C GLY A 84 -6.20 9.58 33.66
N LEU A 85 -5.74 9.21 32.46
CA LEU A 85 -6.23 9.76 31.17
C LEU A 85 -7.70 9.38 30.89
N ASP A 86 -8.19 8.34 31.55
CA ASP A 86 -9.60 7.93 31.64
C ASP A 86 -10.42 8.83 32.57
N GLY A 87 -9.80 9.82 33.21
CA GLY A 87 -10.44 10.71 34.17
C GLY A 87 -10.76 10.06 35.52
N LEU A 88 -10.27 8.84 35.81
CA LEU A 88 -10.48 8.18 37.10
C LEU A 88 -9.39 8.56 38.12
N TYR A 89 -9.72 8.53 39.41
CA TYR A 89 -8.72 8.59 40.47
C TYR A 89 -8.01 7.24 40.57
N ARG A 90 -6.70 7.25 40.40
CA ARG A 90 -5.85 6.06 40.57
C ARG A 90 -5.18 6.10 41.94
N TYR A 91 -5.46 5.10 42.77
CA TYR A 91 -4.87 4.88 44.09
C TYR A 91 -3.81 3.78 44.00
N TRP A 92 -2.54 4.12 44.22
CA TRP A 92 -1.45 3.15 44.22
C TRP A 92 -1.23 2.59 45.63
N THR A 93 -1.62 1.33 45.80
CA THR A 93 -1.65 0.63 47.09
C THR A 93 -0.62 -0.51 47.17
N TYR A 94 -0.29 -1.12 46.03
CA TYR A 94 0.64 -2.24 45.89
C TYR A 94 0.38 -3.42 46.85
N LEU A 95 -0.89 -3.71 47.15
CA LEU A 95 -1.30 -4.83 48.01
C LEU A 95 -1.29 -6.19 47.29
N GLY A 96 -1.01 -6.21 45.99
CA GLY A 96 -1.20 -7.39 45.14
C GLY A 96 -2.65 -7.53 44.67
N GLY A 97 -2.89 -8.46 43.74
CA GLY A 97 -4.18 -8.62 43.08
C GLY A 97 -5.32 -8.93 44.05
N VAL A 98 -5.08 -9.82 45.01
CA VAL A 98 -6.09 -10.21 46.01
C VAL A 98 -6.38 -9.08 47.01
N GLY A 99 -5.35 -8.40 47.52
CA GLY A 99 -5.55 -7.29 48.46
C GLY A 99 -6.32 -6.14 47.84
N ASN A 100 -6.04 -5.80 46.59
CA ASN A 100 -6.76 -4.75 45.86
C ASN A 100 -8.16 -5.17 45.43
N LEU A 101 -8.41 -6.46 45.21
CA LEU A 101 -9.76 -6.98 44.99
C LEU A 101 -10.63 -6.82 46.25
N VAL A 102 -10.10 -7.18 47.42
CA VAL A 102 -10.79 -6.97 48.71
C VAL A 102 -11.13 -5.49 48.90
N LEU A 103 -10.17 -4.62 48.57
CA LEU A 103 -10.34 -3.18 48.60
C LEU A 103 -11.43 -2.71 47.62
N GLN A 104 -11.37 -3.13 46.35
CA GLN A 104 -12.37 -2.80 45.32
C GLN A 104 -13.78 -3.17 45.77
N ARG A 105 -13.99 -4.42 46.17
CA ARG A 105 -15.31 -4.91 46.62
C ARG A 105 -15.84 -4.16 47.84
N THR A 106 -14.94 -3.77 48.76
CA THR A 106 -15.33 -3.00 49.94
C THR A 106 -15.71 -1.56 49.57
N VAL A 107 -15.03 -0.96 48.58
CA VAL A 107 -15.38 0.36 48.04
C VAL A 107 -16.69 0.28 47.25
N GLU A 108 -16.88 -0.72 46.40
CA GLU A 108 -18.14 -0.99 45.68
C GLU A 108 -19.32 -1.09 46.65
N ARG A 109 -19.14 -1.75 47.79
CA ARG A 109 -20.20 -1.85 48.81
C ARG A 109 -20.50 -0.52 49.49
N ALA A 110 -19.51 0.36 49.65
CA ALA A 110 -19.66 1.63 50.35
C ALA A 110 -20.17 2.77 49.45
N TYR A 111 -19.82 2.74 48.16
CA TYR A 111 -20.06 3.83 47.20
C TYR A 111 -20.89 3.40 45.97
N GLY A 112 -21.19 2.11 45.80
CA GLY A 112 -21.79 1.57 44.56
C GLY A 112 -23.21 1.98 44.26
N GLU A 113 -23.92 2.63 45.19
CA GLU A 113 -25.23 3.24 44.95
C GLU A 113 -25.12 4.69 44.45
N GLU A 114 -23.91 5.26 44.38
CA GLU A 114 -23.69 6.60 43.79
C GLU A 114 -23.78 6.54 42.26
N GLU A 115 -24.39 7.57 41.67
CA GLU A 115 -24.52 7.72 40.22
C GLU A 115 -23.10 7.84 39.58
N ASP A 116 -22.89 7.20 38.43
CA ASP A 116 -21.59 7.11 37.74
C ASP A 116 -20.44 6.48 38.56
N PHE A 117 -20.76 5.67 39.57
CA PHE A 117 -19.74 4.95 40.33
C PHE A 117 -19.12 3.80 39.50
N ALA A 118 -17.81 3.86 39.31
CA ALA A 118 -17.01 2.79 38.74
C ALA A 118 -15.74 2.60 39.57
N ALA A 119 -15.42 1.35 39.88
CA ALA A 119 -14.17 0.98 40.53
C ALA A 119 -13.59 -0.29 39.89
N THR A 120 -12.29 -0.27 39.61
CA THR A 120 -11.56 -1.42 39.07
C THR A 120 -10.22 -1.54 39.79
N SER A 121 -9.74 -2.75 40.00
CA SER A 121 -8.44 -2.99 40.63
C SER A 121 -7.54 -3.87 39.80
N ASP A 122 -6.24 -3.70 40.01
CA ASP A 122 -5.20 -4.62 39.54
C ASP A 122 -4.15 -4.85 40.63
N ALA A 123 -3.04 -5.49 40.27
CA ALA A 123 -1.96 -5.81 41.21
C ALA A 123 -1.33 -4.60 41.92
N THR A 124 -1.34 -3.43 41.29
CA THR A 124 -0.63 -2.24 41.74
C THR A 124 -1.53 -1.22 42.44
N GLY A 125 -2.82 -1.23 42.14
CA GLY A 125 -3.73 -0.24 42.70
C GLY A 125 -5.20 -0.45 42.37
N LEU A 126 -5.98 0.57 42.74
CA LEU A 126 -7.41 0.72 42.52
C LEU A 126 -7.64 1.98 41.69
N SER A 127 -8.44 1.91 40.63
CA SER A 127 -8.98 3.06 39.91
C SER A 127 -10.45 3.27 40.33
N CYS A 128 -10.86 4.51 40.57
CA CYS A 128 -12.24 4.83 40.95
C CYS A 128 -12.70 6.17 40.37
N SER A 129 -13.96 6.28 39.96
CA SER A 129 -14.53 7.56 39.48
C SER A 129 -14.67 8.60 40.60
N HIS A 130 -14.73 8.16 41.86
CA HIS A 130 -14.99 8.99 43.04
C HIS A 130 -13.78 9.09 44.00
N TRP A 131 -13.77 10.15 44.82
CA TRP A 131 -12.76 10.32 45.86
C TRP A 131 -13.06 9.40 47.05
N ILE A 132 -12.14 8.49 47.38
CA ILE A 132 -12.35 7.46 48.40
C ILE A 132 -11.84 7.97 49.75
N ASP A 133 -12.74 8.02 50.72
CA ASP A 133 -12.40 8.20 52.14
C ASP A 133 -12.20 6.82 52.79
N PHE A 134 -10.95 6.36 52.86
CA PHE A 134 -10.65 5.00 53.31
C PHE A 134 -11.06 4.75 54.78
N GLN A 135 -11.18 5.80 55.60
CA GLN A 135 -11.61 5.67 57.00
C GLN A 135 -13.06 5.22 57.15
N ARG A 136 -13.89 5.43 56.13
CA ARG A 136 -15.31 5.06 56.13
C ARG A 136 -15.56 3.63 55.67
N LEU A 137 -14.52 2.95 55.18
CA LEU A 137 -14.64 1.59 54.67
C LEU A 137 -14.66 0.57 55.81
N ALA A 138 -15.44 -0.51 55.62
CA ALA A 138 -15.46 -1.64 56.54
C ALA A 138 -14.38 -2.68 56.16
N LEU A 139 -13.10 -2.28 56.19
CA LEU A 139 -11.99 -3.15 55.79
C LEU A 139 -11.69 -4.24 56.86
N PRO A 140 -11.43 -5.49 56.45
CA PRO A 140 -11.14 -6.58 57.38
C PRO A 140 -9.70 -6.49 57.92
N VAL A 141 -9.52 -5.96 59.13
CA VAL A 141 -8.20 -5.84 59.80
C VAL A 141 -7.87 -6.98 60.75
N GLU A 142 -8.89 -7.68 61.27
CA GLU A 142 -8.74 -8.86 62.11
C GLU A 142 -9.09 -10.12 61.34
N ARG A 143 -8.46 -11.25 61.69
CA ARG A 143 -8.69 -12.53 61.01
C ARG A 143 -10.17 -12.92 61.01
N ASP A 144 -10.89 -12.75 62.12
CA ASP A 144 -12.32 -13.07 62.19
C ASP A 144 -13.20 -12.13 61.36
N ALA A 145 -12.79 -10.86 61.20
CA ALA A 145 -13.45 -9.94 60.27
C ALA A 145 -13.18 -10.34 58.81
N TRP A 146 -11.99 -10.83 58.51
CA TRP A 146 -11.61 -11.35 57.20
C TRP A 146 -12.41 -12.59 56.83
N MET A 147 -12.54 -13.56 57.73
CA MET A 147 -13.33 -14.77 57.47
C MET A 147 -14.80 -14.43 57.19
N ARG A 148 -15.39 -13.49 57.93
CA ARG A 148 -16.75 -12.97 57.68
C ARG A 148 -16.87 -12.23 56.35
N TRP A 149 -15.83 -11.51 55.95
CA TRP A 149 -15.79 -10.87 54.63
C TRP A 149 -15.79 -11.93 53.52
N VAL A 150 -14.99 -12.99 53.65
CA VAL A 150 -14.96 -14.10 52.68
C VAL A 150 -16.28 -14.83 52.61
N GLU A 151 -16.92 -15.10 53.75
CA GLU A 151 -18.25 -15.70 53.81
C GLU A 151 -19.28 -14.91 52.98
N GLY A 152 -19.25 -13.57 53.07
CA GLY A 152 -20.15 -12.69 52.31
C GLY A 152 -19.83 -12.53 50.82
N HIS A 153 -18.67 -13.01 50.34
CA HIS A 153 -18.22 -12.84 48.95
C HIS A 153 -17.77 -14.16 48.31
N LEU A 154 -18.12 -15.31 48.92
CA LEU A 154 -17.59 -16.62 48.55
C LEU A 154 -17.88 -16.98 47.09
N GLU A 155 -19.11 -16.77 46.62
CA GLU A 155 -19.54 -17.08 45.25
C GLU A 155 -18.66 -16.36 44.21
N GLY A 156 -18.49 -15.04 44.34
CA GLY A 156 -17.66 -14.25 43.41
C GLY A 156 -16.16 -14.52 43.53
N LEU A 157 -15.67 -15.06 44.66
CA LEU A 157 -14.27 -15.50 44.79
C LEU A 157 -14.05 -16.84 44.08
N CYS A 158 -15.04 -17.73 44.07
CA CYS A 158 -14.94 -19.05 43.42
C CYS A 158 -14.75 -18.95 41.90
N ASP A 159 -15.33 -17.93 41.27
CA ASP A 159 -15.13 -17.66 39.84
C ASP A 159 -13.70 -17.21 39.50
N LEU A 160 -12.96 -16.67 40.48
CA LEU A 160 -11.63 -16.08 40.29
C LEU A 160 -10.48 -17.06 40.58
N PHE A 161 -10.72 -18.06 41.43
CA PHE A 161 -9.73 -19.07 41.83
C PHE A 161 -10.05 -20.43 41.20
N ALA A 162 -9.04 -21.09 40.64
CA ALA A 162 -9.18 -22.46 40.14
C ALA A 162 -9.21 -23.45 41.32
N LEU A 163 -10.36 -23.55 41.98
CA LEU A 163 -10.59 -24.45 43.11
C LEU A 163 -10.77 -25.88 42.60
N ASN A 164 -10.17 -26.86 43.29
CA ASN A 164 -10.25 -28.26 42.89
C ASN A 164 -11.61 -28.90 43.27
N ALA A 165 -11.95 -30.03 42.64
CA ALA A 165 -13.23 -30.72 42.89
C ALA A 165 -13.43 -31.15 44.36
N TYR A 166 -12.34 -31.29 45.13
CA TYR A 166 -12.41 -31.63 46.56
C TYR A 166 -12.94 -30.46 47.41
N TRP A 167 -12.63 -29.22 47.05
CA TRP A 167 -13.14 -28.05 47.75
C TRP A 167 -14.67 -27.92 47.64
N MET A 168 -15.25 -28.22 46.46
CA MET A 168 -16.70 -28.13 46.23
C MET A 168 -17.54 -29.08 47.09
N VAL A 169 -16.94 -30.13 47.68
CA VAL A 169 -17.64 -31.09 48.54
C VAL A 169 -17.48 -30.80 50.04
N LEU A 170 -16.71 -29.77 50.42
CA LEU A 170 -16.57 -29.36 51.82
C LEU A 170 -17.85 -28.68 52.34
N PRO A 171 -18.19 -28.81 53.64
CA PRO A 171 -19.19 -27.99 54.30
C PRO A 171 -18.89 -26.49 54.15
N GLY A 172 -19.91 -25.63 54.05
CA GLY A 172 -19.74 -24.20 53.73
C GLY A 172 -18.84 -23.43 54.71
N ASP A 173 -18.88 -23.76 55.99
CA ASP A 173 -17.97 -23.22 57.01
C ASP A 173 -16.50 -23.63 56.75
N MET A 174 -16.26 -24.87 56.30
CA MET A 174 -14.93 -25.33 55.90
C MET A 174 -14.48 -24.74 54.56
N GLN A 175 -15.39 -24.48 53.64
CA GLN A 175 -15.09 -23.78 52.37
C GLN A 175 -14.61 -22.35 52.63
N VAL A 176 -15.31 -21.62 53.50
CA VAL A 176 -14.90 -20.28 53.96
C VAL A 176 -13.58 -20.36 54.72
N ALA A 177 -13.39 -21.38 55.58
CA ALA A 177 -12.13 -21.59 56.30
C ALA A 177 -10.93 -21.77 55.36
N GLU A 178 -11.09 -22.57 54.31
CA GLU A 178 -10.03 -22.89 53.36
C GLU A 178 -9.69 -21.69 52.47
N VAL A 179 -10.69 -21.05 51.86
CA VAL A 179 -10.48 -19.86 51.00
C VAL A 179 -9.96 -18.70 51.84
N GLY A 180 -10.59 -18.43 52.99
CA GLY A 180 -10.20 -17.35 53.88
C GLY A 180 -8.80 -17.55 54.46
N GLY A 181 -8.44 -18.78 54.82
CA GLY A 181 -7.07 -19.11 55.23
C GLY A 181 -6.05 -18.97 54.10
N PHE A 182 -6.42 -19.31 52.87
CA PHE A 182 -5.57 -19.20 51.69
C PHE A 182 -5.30 -17.75 51.28
N ILE A 183 -6.31 -16.87 51.33
CA ILE A 183 -6.18 -15.49 50.86
C ILE A 183 -5.83 -14.47 51.97
N PHE A 184 -5.91 -14.86 53.25
CA PHE A 184 -5.56 -13.98 54.36
C PHE A 184 -4.05 -13.71 54.40
N ASP A 185 -3.69 -12.43 54.34
CA ASP A 185 -2.32 -11.95 54.53
C ASP A 185 -2.29 -10.94 55.67
N GLY A 186 -1.50 -11.26 56.71
CA GLY A 186 -1.38 -10.44 57.91
C GLY A 186 -0.86 -9.03 57.65
N GLU A 187 0.10 -8.83 56.74
CA GLU A 187 0.56 -7.46 56.47
C GLU A 187 -0.38 -6.69 55.52
N VAL A 188 -1.24 -7.36 54.73
CA VAL A 188 -2.34 -6.65 54.03
C VAL A 188 -3.36 -6.13 55.03
N ALA A 189 -3.69 -6.94 56.05
CA ALA A 189 -4.57 -6.53 57.14
C ALA A 189 -3.96 -5.37 57.97
N GLU A 190 -2.64 -5.36 58.19
CA GLU A 190 -1.95 -4.22 58.81
C GLU A 190 -2.04 -2.94 57.96
N GLU A 191 -1.86 -3.02 56.64
CA GLU A 191 -2.01 -1.86 55.76
C GLU A 191 -3.46 -1.33 55.76
N PHE A 192 -4.46 -2.22 55.76
CA PHE A 192 -5.85 -1.82 55.95
C PHE A 192 -6.06 -1.08 57.28
N GLY A 193 -5.41 -1.54 58.36
CA GLY A 193 -5.39 -0.83 59.63
C GLY A 193 -4.83 0.59 59.53
N ARG A 194 -3.78 0.80 58.74
CA ARG A 194 -3.22 2.14 58.48
C ARG A 194 -4.16 3.01 57.65
N TYR A 195 -4.84 2.41 56.66
CA TYR A 195 -5.82 3.12 55.82
C TYR A 195 -7.02 3.63 56.64
N LEU A 196 -7.43 2.90 57.67
CA LEU A 196 -8.49 3.30 58.59
C LEU A 196 -8.03 4.33 59.64
N ALA A 197 -6.76 4.28 60.04
CA ALA A 197 -6.24 5.13 61.12
C ALA A 197 -6.12 6.62 60.75
N GLN A 198 -5.98 6.94 59.46
CA GLN A 198 -5.73 8.32 58.99
C GLN A 198 -6.64 8.71 57.82
N PRO A 199 -7.02 10.00 57.69
CA PRO A 199 -7.94 10.45 56.64
C PRO A 199 -7.30 10.42 55.25
N SER A 200 -8.15 10.38 54.21
CA SER A 200 -7.73 10.55 52.80
C SER A 200 -7.45 12.02 52.44
N THR A 201 -6.87 12.82 53.34
CA THR A 201 -6.49 14.21 53.04
C THR A 201 -5.11 14.25 52.39
N ILE A 202 -4.91 15.12 51.39
CA ILE A 202 -3.61 15.34 50.76
C ILE A 202 -2.65 15.97 51.78
N VAL A 203 -1.49 15.35 51.99
CA VAL A 203 -0.43 15.83 52.92
C VAL A 203 0.84 16.23 52.20
N ASP A 204 1.04 15.81 50.95
CA ASP A 204 2.21 16.10 50.13
C ASP A 204 1.83 16.03 48.63
N GLY A 205 2.45 16.87 47.79
CA GLY A 205 2.10 17.07 46.38
C GLY A 205 1.07 18.17 46.10
N ASP A 206 1.13 18.78 44.91
CA ASP A 206 0.21 19.84 44.47
C ASP A 206 -1.14 19.26 44.02
N ARG A 207 -2.25 19.82 44.51
CA ARG A 207 -3.61 19.40 44.15
C ARG A 207 -3.91 19.64 42.67
N SER A 208 -3.25 20.60 42.02
CA SER A 208 -3.36 20.84 40.58
C SER A 208 -2.96 19.62 39.73
N LEU A 209 -2.13 18.71 40.28
CA LEU A 209 -1.74 17.47 39.61
C LEU A 209 -2.90 16.47 39.43
N LEU A 210 -4.03 16.69 40.11
CA LEU A 210 -5.25 15.90 39.97
C LEU A 210 -6.25 16.51 38.97
N GLU A 211 -5.97 17.70 38.43
CA GLU A 211 -6.77 18.31 37.37
C GLU A 211 -6.45 17.63 36.04
N ILE A 212 -7.48 17.42 35.22
CA ILE A 212 -7.31 16.89 33.87
C ILE A 212 -6.66 18.01 33.06
N GLU A 213 -5.40 17.85 32.67
CA GLU A 213 -4.86 18.66 31.58
C GLU A 213 -5.77 18.42 30.38
N GLU A 214 -6.51 19.43 29.94
CA GLU A 214 -6.89 19.51 28.53
C GLU A 214 -5.58 19.26 27.79
N ALA A 215 -5.48 18.11 27.13
CA ALA A 215 -4.32 17.78 26.33
C ALA A 215 -4.29 18.80 25.20
N ALA A 216 -3.68 19.95 25.47
CA ALA A 216 -3.28 20.89 24.47
C ALA A 216 -2.40 20.06 23.55
N SER A 217 -2.93 19.71 22.38
CA SER A 217 -2.11 19.36 21.25
C SER A 217 -1.11 20.50 21.12
N VAL A 218 0.11 20.28 21.60
CA VAL A 218 1.20 21.20 21.37
C VAL A 218 1.47 21.04 19.87
N GLU A 219 0.72 21.77 19.05
CA GLU A 219 1.10 22.05 17.67
C GLU A 219 2.41 22.83 17.76
N GLN A 220 3.52 22.09 17.87
CA GLN A 220 4.84 22.67 17.68
C GLN A 220 4.87 23.08 16.21
N GLY A 221 4.70 24.39 15.97
CA GLY A 221 4.88 24.97 14.65
C GLY A 221 6.25 24.58 14.06
N PRO A 222 6.41 24.69 12.73
CA PRO A 222 7.60 24.21 12.04
C PRO A 222 8.87 24.88 12.61
N VAL A 223 9.92 24.08 12.80
CA VAL A 223 11.23 24.61 13.18
C VAL A 223 11.86 25.21 11.92
N TRP A 224 12.10 26.52 11.93
CA TRP A 224 12.68 27.23 10.80
C TRP A 224 14.21 27.20 10.86
N LEU A 225 14.81 26.66 9.80
CA LEU A 225 16.24 26.58 9.57
C LEU A 225 16.68 27.66 8.57
N ASP A 226 17.88 28.19 8.75
CA ASP A 226 18.41 29.22 7.86
C ASP A 226 18.90 28.59 6.54
N ALA A 227 18.51 29.21 5.43
CA ALA A 227 19.05 28.92 4.11
C ALA A 227 20.25 29.84 3.82
N ALA A 228 21.15 29.41 2.93
CA ALA A 228 22.27 30.24 2.51
C ALA A 228 21.77 31.57 1.87
N PRO A 229 22.35 32.73 2.24
CA PRO A 229 21.82 34.06 1.87
C PRO A 229 21.81 34.37 0.37
N GLU A 230 22.59 33.64 -0.44
CA GLU A 230 22.74 33.85 -1.89
C GLU A 230 21.62 33.21 -2.73
N ALA A 231 20.63 32.56 -2.11
CA ALA A 231 19.54 31.85 -2.78
C ALA A 231 18.47 32.81 -3.35
N LEU A 232 18.70 33.32 -4.55
CA LEU A 232 17.80 34.21 -5.30
C LEU A 232 16.75 33.41 -6.11
N PHE A 233 15.89 32.63 -5.45
CA PHE A 233 14.69 32.07 -6.10
C PHE A 233 13.52 33.03 -5.94
N SER A 234 13.40 33.99 -6.86
CA SER A 234 12.29 34.95 -6.89
C SER A 234 11.53 34.83 -8.21
N LEU A 235 10.19 34.78 -8.12
CA LEU A 235 9.31 34.85 -9.29
C LEU A 235 9.52 36.15 -10.08
N GLU A 236 9.98 37.22 -9.45
CA GLU A 236 10.30 38.48 -10.14
C GLU A 236 11.52 38.34 -11.07
N THR A 237 12.57 37.63 -10.61
CA THR A 237 13.73 37.32 -11.44
C THR A 237 13.32 36.46 -12.63
N GLU A 238 12.46 35.47 -12.38
CA GLU A 238 11.96 34.57 -13.43
C GLU A 238 11.08 35.30 -14.45
N ARG A 239 10.22 36.23 -14.02
CA ARG A 239 9.45 37.13 -14.91
C ARG A 239 10.36 37.94 -15.81
N ARG A 240 11.45 38.49 -15.27
CA ARG A 240 12.42 39.26 -16.06
C ARG A 240 13.14 38.36 -17.08
N ARG A 241 13.49 37.13 -16.69
CA ARG A 241 14.12 36.12 -17.57
C ARG A 241 13.20 35.73 -18.74
N TRP A 242 11.90 35.64 -18.49
CA TRP A 242 10.88 35.23 -19.48
C TRP A 242 10.14 36.40 -20.14
N ALA A 243 10.53 37.64 -19.85
CA ALA A 243 9.94 38.82 -20.47
C ALA A 243 10.11 38.76 -22.01
N GLY A 244 9.00 38.85 -22.75
CA GLY A 244 9.00 38.80 -24.22
C GLY A 244 9.03 37.39 -24.83
N ARG A 245 9.14 36.31 -24.03
CA ARG A 245 9.02 34.91 -24.50
C ARG A 245 7.59 34.36 -24.44
N ALA A 246 6.69 35.07 -23.76
CA ALA A 246 5.30 34.66 -23.61
C ALA A 246 4.52 34.98 -24.89
N VAL A 247 4.10 33.95 -25.62
CA VAL A 247 3.17 34.08 -26.75
C VAL A 247 1.73 34.08 -26.19
N PRO A 248 0.97 35.18 -26.33
CA PRO A 248 -0.44 35.20 -25.95
C PRO A 248 -1.19 34.16 -26.78
N LEU A 249 -1.94 33.27 -26.13
CA LEU A 249 -2.81 32.34 -26.84
C LEU A 249 -3.96 33.14 -27.47
N ALA A 250 -3.90 33.33 -28.79
CA ALA A 250 -4.88 34.06 -29.59
C ALA A 250 -6.23 33.31 -29.69
N PRO A 251 -7.35 34.00 -30.03
CA PRO A 251 -8.70 33.44 -29.88
C PRO A 251 -9.07 32.37 -30.93
N ASP A 252 -9.91 31.42 -30.50
CA ASP A 252 -10.71 30.40 -31.21
C ASP A 252 -10.27 29.88 -32.60
N GLY A 253 -8.99 29.59 -32.79
CA GLY A 253 -8.54 28.81 -33.95
C GLY A 253 -9.08 27.36 -33.92
N TRP A 254 -9.64 26.89 -35.03
CA TRP A 254 -10.01 25.49 -35.25
C TRP A 254 -9.30 24.95 -36.50
N TYR A 255 -8.58 23.84 -36.34
CA TYR A 255 -7.94 23.10 -37.41
C TYR A 255 -8.45 21.66 -37.39
N PRO A 256 -9.40 21.29 -38.27
CA PRO A 256 -9.92 19.94 -38.32
C PRO A 256 -8.83 18.96 -38.78
N ARG A 257 -8.57 17.94 -37.98
CA ARG A 257 -7.64 16.85 -38.26
C ARG A 257 -8.13 15.57 -37.61
N ALA A 258 -7.68 14.42 -38.12
CA ALA A 258 -7.96 13.13 -37.47
C ALA A 258 -7.17 12.97 -36.18
N LEU A 259 -7.73 12.20 -35.23
CA LEU A 259 -6.97 11.64 -34.12
C LEU A 259 -5.98 10.62 -34.67
N THR A 260 -4.71 10.74 -34.27
CA THR A 260 -3.67 9.78 -34.63
C THR A 260 -3.18 8.99 -33.42
N GLY A 261 -2.61 7.81 -33.65
CA GLY A 261 -1.97 7.04 -32.57
C GLY A 261 -0.90 7.85 -31.84
N THR A 262 -0.13 8.66 -32.57
CA THR A 262 0.85 9.59 -31.99
C THR A 262 0.18 10.68 -31.13
N LEU A 263 -0.97 11.22 -31.54
CA LEU A 263 -1.73 12.18 -30.74
C LEU A 263 -2.28 11.53 -29.46
N VAL A 264 -2.83 10.32 -29.55
CA VAL A 264 -3.31 9.57 -28.38
C VAL A 264 -2.14 9.26 -27.44
N GLY A 265 -1.03 8.72 -27.95
CA GLY A 265 0.17 8.48 -27.17
C GLY A 265 0.72 9.76 -26.53
N GLY A 266 0.73 10.88 -27.26
CA GLY A 266 1.12 12.20 -26.77
C GLY A 266 0.21 12.72 -25.65
N TYR A 267 -1.11 12.52 -25.77
CA TYR A 267 -2.08 12.90 -24.76
C TYR A 267 -1.80 12.20 -23.42
N PHE A 268 -1.50 10.90 -23.46
CA PHE A 268 -1.10 10.15 -22.26
C PHE A 268 0.31 10.49 -21.77
N HIS A 269 1.24 10.78 -22.68
CA HIS A 269 2.58 11.26 -22.31
C HIS A 269 2.52 12.56 -21.50
N HIS A 270 1.60 13.46 -21.86
CA HIS A 270 1.32 14.71 -21.15
C HIS A 270 0.18 14.57 -20.12
N GLN A 271 0.04 13.39 -19.51
CA GLN A 271 -0.88 13.12 -18.39
C GLN A 271 -2.32 13.60 -18.62
N GLN A 272 -2.84 13.41 -19.84
CA GLN A 272 -4.21 13.76 -20.22
C GLN A 272 -4.52 15.27 -20.11
N CYS A 273 -3.52 16.12 -20.34
CA CYS A 273 -3.71 17.57 -20.35
C CYS A 273 -4.68 18.00 -21.46
N GLN A 274 -5.87 18.47 -21.06
CA GLN A 274 -6.92 18.92 -22.00
C GLN A 274 -6.46 20.11 -22.84
N ARG A 275 -5.71 21.03 -22.23
CA ARG A 275 -5.14 22.18 -22.93
C ARG A 275 -4.16 21.75 -24.00
N TRP A 276 -3.31 20.76 -23.73
CA TRP A 276 -2.42 20.19 -24.73
C TRP A 276 -3.20 19.62 -25.92
N LEU A 277 -4.24 18.82 -25.65
CA LEU A 277 -5.07 18.21 -26.69
C LEU A 277 -5.77 19.27 -27.56
N ARG A 278 -6.41 20.26 -26.93
CA ARG A 278 -7.09 21.35 -27.64
C ARG A 278 -6.17 22.13 -28.55
N LEU A 279 -4.94 22.39 -28.11
CA LEU A 279 -3.95 23.14 -28.89
C LEU A 279 -3.45 22.36 -30.11
N GLN A 280 -3.58 21.02 -30.17
CA GLN A 280 -3.28 20.23 -31.37
C GLN A 280 -4.26 20.48 -32.53
N PHE A 281 -5.42 21.08 -32.22
CA PHE A 281 -6.47 21.49 -33.16
C PHE A 281 -6.49 23.01 -33.37
N VAL A 282 -5.37 23.70 -33.08
CA VAL A 282 -5.15 25.12 -33.41
C VAL A 282 -4.03 25.20 -34.46
N PRO A 283 -4.20 26.01 -35.53
CA PRO A 283 -3.14 26.18 -36.53
C PRO A 283 -1.80 26.63 -35.91
N PRO A 284 -0.65 25.99 -36.23
CA PRO A 284 0.66 26.34 -35.67
C PRO A 284 1.07 27.80 -35.85
N LYS A 285 0.67 28.43 -36.98
CA LYS A 285 0.91 29.85 -37.26
C LYS A 285 0.23 30.78 -36.24
N ILE A 286 -0.91 30.37 -35.68
CA ILE A 286 -1.64 31.12 -34.65
C ILE A 286 -0.96 30.95 -33.29
N LEU A 287 -0.32 29.80 -33.05
CA LEU A 287 0.39 29.50 -31.81
C LEU A 287 1.79 30.13 -31.74
N GLY A 288 2.23 30.81 -32.80
CA GLY A 288 3.56 31.44 -32.85
C GLY A 288 4.71 30.42 -32.74
N TRP A 289 4.49 29.16 -33.14
CA TRP A 289 5.55 28.16 -33.17
C TRP A 289 6.59 28.57 -34.21
N GLU A 290 7.74 29.09 -33.78
CA GLU A 290 8.88 29.32 -34.67
C GLU A 290 9.45 27.97 -35.12
N GLU A 291 9.74 27.82 -36.42
CA GLU A 291 10.29 26.59 -37.03
C GLU A 291 11.66 26.16 -36.44
N GLY A 292 12.24 26.93 -35.51
CA GLY A 292 13.57 26.73 -34.93
C GLY A 292 13.64 26.12 -33.51
N GLU A 293 12.57 26.12 -32.70
CA GLU A 293 12.64 25.62 -31.30
C GLU A 293 12.56 24.08 -31.18
N VAL A 294 12.55 23.35 -32.30
CA VAL A 294 12.32 21.88 -32.38
C VAL A 294 13.56 21.11 -32.85
N GLU A 295 14.78 21.59 -32.60
CA GLU A 295 16.02 20.88 -32.98
C GLU A 295 16.04 19.42 -32.47
N TRP A 296 15.64 19.20 -31.22
CA TRP A 296 15.64 17.86 -30.61
C TRP A 296 14.56 16.93 -31.14
N GLY A 297 13.40 17.47 -31.53
CA GLY A 297 12.28 16.67 -32.02
C GLY A 297 12.58 16.09 -33.40
N ALA A 298 13.23 16.87 -34.26
CA ALA A 298 13.65 16.42 -35.59
C ALA A 298 14.73 15.32 -35.50
N GLU A 299 15.73 15.49 -34.62
CA GLU A 299 16.76 14.48 -34.37
C GLU A 299 16.17 13.19 -33.78
N ARG A 300 15.28 13.30 -32.78
CA ARG A 300 14.53 12.18 -32.21
C ARG A 300 13.81 11.36 -33.26
N MET A 301 13.09 12.02 -34.16
CA MET A 301 12.38 11.34 -35.24
C MET A 301 13.31 10.70 -36.26
N ALA A 302 14.48 11.29 -36.52
CA ALA A 302 15.47 10.70 -37.41
C ALA A 302 16.04 9.39 -36.83
N TRP A 303 16.42 9.39 -35.54
CA TRP A 303 16.90 8.20 -34.85
C TRP A 303 15.83 7.11 -34.71
N GLY A 304 14.58 7.50 -34.42
CA GLY A 304 13.45 6.57 -34.41
C GLY A 304 13.30 5.80 -35.72
N ARG A 305 13.38 6.51 -36.87
CA ARG A 305 13.33 5.86 -38.20
C ARG A 305 14.49 4.91 -38.45
N VAL A 306 15.69 5.23 -37.96
CA VAL A 306 16.86 4.34 -38.07
C VAL A 306 16.63 3.06 -37.26
N HIS A 307 16.13 3.18 -36.03
CA HIS A 307 15.84 2.03 -35.17
C HIS A 307 14.70 1.16 -35.73
N GLU A 308 13.65 1.78 -36.26
CA GLU A 308 12.55 1.10 -36.93
C GLU A 308 13.05 0.25 -38.10
N ARG A 309 13.87 0.84 -38.98
CA ARG A 309 14.46 0.13 -40.12
C ARG A 309 15.29 -1.09 -39.68
N ARG A 310 16.12 -0.95 -38.65
CA ARG A 310 16.92 -2.06 -38.10
C ARG A 310 16.03 -3.17 -37.55
N SER A 311 14.95 -2.83 -36.87
CA SER A 311 14.02 -3.82 -36.30
C SER A 311 13.29 -4.58 -37.41
N LEU A 312 12.93 -3.90 -38.51
CA LEU A 312 12.34 -4.54 -39.70
C LEU A 312 13.35 -5.46 -40.41
N ASP A 313 14.61 -5.05 -40.53
CA ASP A 313 15.67 -5.88 -41.15
C ASP A 313 15.95 -7.14 -40.30
N TRP A 314 15.99 -7.00 -38.97
CA TRP A 314 16.10 -8.14 -38.05
C TRP A 314 14.95 -9.15 -38.18
N LEU A 315 13.70 -8.68 -38.37
CA LEU A 315 12.56 -9.56 -38.61
C LEU A 315 12.71 -10.35 -39.92
N ARG A 316 13.21 -9.72 -40.98
CA ARG A 316 13.45 -10.37 -42.28
C ARG A 316 14.50 -11.49 -42.19
N GLU A 317 15.56 -11.27 -41.42
CA GLU A 317 16.66 -12.24 -41.25
C GLU A 317 16.24 -13.53 -40.53
N ARG A 318 15.19 -13.50 -39.69
CA ARG A 318 14.67 -14.69 -38.97
C ARG A 318 13.66 -15.53 -39.76
N GLY A 319 13.41 -15.18 -41.02
CA GLY A 319 12.48 -15.90 -41.88
C GLY A 319 11.00 -15.61 -41.61
N GLU A 320 10.68 -14.54 -40.86
CA GLU A 320 9.32 -13.98 -40.85
C GLU A 320 9.04 -13.33 -42.21
N GLU A 321 7.99 -13.77 -42.90
CA GLU A 321 7.66 -13.24 -44.22
C GLU A 321 6.93 -11.91 -44.07
N LEU A 322 7.67 -10.83 -44.35
CA LEU A 322 7.27 -9.45 -44.14
C LEU A 322 6.76 -8.81 -45.44
N LEU A 323 5.53 -8.30 -45.42
CA LEU A 323 4.99 -7.40 -46.43
C LEU A 323 4.98 -5.97 -45.88
N ALA A 324 5.26 -4.96 -46.70
CA ALA A 324 5.25 -3.56 -46.29
C ALA A 324 4.26 -2.75 -47.14
N VAL A 325 3.58 -1.79 -46.53
CA VAL A 325 2.77 -0.79 -47.24
C VAL A 325 3.66 0.40 -47.60
N GLU A 326 4.02 0.52 -48.87
CA GLU A 326 4.98 1.53 -49.35
C GLU A 326 4.43 2.96 -49.28
N GLU A 327 5.28 3.92 -48.89
CA GLU A 327 4.95 5.35 -48.82
C GLU A 327 5.12 6.05 -50.18
N VAL A 328 5.87 5.45 -51.11
CA VAL A 328 6.28 6.00 -52.42
C VAL A 328 6.06 4.95 -53.50
N ASP A 329 5.72 5.36 -54.73
CA ASP A 329 5.54 4.45 -55.87
C ASP A 329 6.85 3.77 -56.31
N ASP A 330 6.76 2.57 -56.92
CA ASP A 330 7.84 1.68 -57.42
C ASP A 330 8.79 2.32 -58.47
N GLY A 331 8.67 3.63 -58.73
CA GLY A 331 9.39 4.39 -59.74
C GLY A 331 10.75 4.97 -59.31
N GLY A 332 11.40 4.52 -58.24
CA GLY A 332 12.85 4.61 -57.99
C GLY A 332 13.63 5.94 -58.13
N GLN A 333 13.01 7.07 -58.45
CA GLN A 333 13.66 8.39 -58.50
C GLN A 333 13.03 9.29 -57.44
N ARG A 334 13.77 9.59 -56.37
CA ARG A 334 13.45 10.68 -55.44
C ARG A 334 13.42 12.00 -56.21
N ARG A 335 12.24 12.47 -56.65
CA ARG A 335 12.05 13.84 -57.16
C ARG A 335 10.86 14.51 -56.47
N SER A 336 11.18 15.39 -55.50
CA SER A 336 10.27 16.36 -54.85
C SER A 336 9.12 15.79 -53.99
N LEU A 337 8.60 16.61 -53.07
CA LEU A 337 7.57 16.29 -52.07
C LEU A 337 6.20 15.80 -52.63
N GLY A 338 6.07 15.62 -53.95
CA GLY A 338 4.81 15.30 -54.64
C GLY A 338 4.52 13.82 -54.90
N ASP A 339 5.47 12.90 -54.66
CA ASP A 339 5.35 11.47 -55.00
C ASP A 339 4.95 10.58 -53.80
N ARG A 340 4.37 11.15 -52.73
CA ARG A 340 3.87 10.37 -51.58
C ARG A 340 2.45 9.90 -51.84
N ARG A 341 2.21 8.60 -51.68
CA ARG A 341 0.86 8.02 -51.78
C ARG A 341 -0.03 8.57 -50.69
N SER A 342 -1.31 8.82 -51.02
CA SER A 342 -2.30 9.31 -50.05
C SER A 342 -2.55 8.29 -48.93
N LEU A 343 -3.05 8.75 -47.78
CA LEU A 343 -3.38 7.85 -46.67
C LEU A 343 -4.51 6.89 -47.07
N GLU A 344 -5.45 7.36 -47.89
CA GLU A 344 -6.54 6.58 -48.45
C GLU A 344 -6.04 5.44 -49.34
N GLU A 345 -5.10 5.72 -50.25
CA GLU A 345 -4.48 4.67 -51.10
C GLU A 345 -3.72 3.63 -50.25
N ARG A 346 -2.98 4.08 -49.24
CA ARG A 346 -2.24 3.18 -48.33
C ARG A 346 -3.17 2.36 -47.43
N PHE A 347 -4.34 2.91 -47.07
CA PHE A 347 -5.37 2.19 -46.33
C PHE A 347 -5.99 1.06 -47.18
N GLU A 348 -6.28 1.32 -48.45
CA GLU A 348 -6.78 0.29 -49.37
C GLU A 348 -5.74 -0.84 -49.57
N ASP A 349 -4.47 -0.49 -49.73
CA ASP A 349 -3.37 -1.47 -49.79
C ASP A 349 -3.29 -2.30 -48.51
N THR A 350 -3.46 -1.67 -47.34
CA THR A 350 -3.48 -2.37 -46.06
C THR A 350 -4.57 -3.45 -46.05
N LEU A 351 -5.78 -3.14 -46.53
CA LEU A 351 -6.87 -4.13 -46.62
C LEU A 351 -6.55 -5.25 -47.62
N VAL A 352 -5.95 -4.93 -48.77
CA VAL A 352 -5.53 -5.93 -49.77
C VAL A 352 -4.48 -6.87 -49.20
N HIS A 353 -3.44 -6.33 -48.54
CA HIS A 353 -2.37 -7.12 -47.94
C HIS A 353 -2.87 -7.97 -46.78
N LEU A 354 -3.72 -7.43 -45.89
CA LEU A 354 -4.31 -8.22 -44.80
C LEU A 354 -5.14 -9.39 -45.34
N ARG A 355 -6.02 -9.17 -46.33
CA ARG A 355 -6.80 -10.26 -46.97
C ARG A 355 -5.91 -11.34 -47.56
N ARG A 356 -4.77 -10.96 -48.16
CA ARG A 356 -3.78 -11.90 -48.70
C ARG A 356 -3.12 -12.70 -47.58
N LEU A 357 -2.66 -12.05 -46.51
CA LEU A 357 -1.99 -12.71 -45.39
C LEU A 357 -2.93 -13.64 -44.62
N ILE A 358 -4.19 -13.24 -44.43
CA ILE A 358 -5.23 -14.06 -43.80
C ILE A 358 -5.44 -15.38 -44.57
N ARG A 359 -5.62 -15.32 -45.89
CA ARG A 359 -5.76 -16.54 -46.72
C ARG A 359 -4.53 -17.44 -46.67
N ARG A 360 -3.35 -16.85 -46.49
CA ARG A 360 -2.09 -17.61 -46.42
C ARG A 360 -1.92 -18.29 -45.07
N VAL A 361 -2.22 -17.62 -43.96
CA VAL A 361 -2.14 -18.24 -42.63
C VAL A 361 -3.15 -19.38 -42.48
N GLU A 362 -4.32 -19.26 -43.12
CA GLU A 362 -5.30 -20.36 -43.20
C GLU A 362 -4.77 -21.58 -43.99
N ALA A 363 -3.89 -21.36 -44.98
CA ALA A 363 -3.26 -22.42 -45.76
C ALA A 363 -1.97 -22.97 -45.11
N GLU A 364 -1.27 -22.15 -44.32
CA GLU A 364 -0.01 -22.44 -43.64
C GLU A 364 -0.15 -22.14 -42.13
N PRO A 365 -0.94 -22.92 -41.36
CA PRO A 365 -1.34 -22.58 -39.99
C PRO A 365 -0.19 -22.53 -38.97
N ASP A 366 0.93 -23.22 -39.24
CA ASP A 366 2.11 -23.22 -38.38
C ASP A 366 3.05 -22.02 -38.61
N ARG A 367 2.74 -21.15 -39.58
CA ARG A 367 3.57 -19.98 -39.92
C ARG A 367 2.95 -18.68 -39.45
N GLN A 368 3.82 -17.72 -39.14
CA GLN A 368 3.46 -16.34 -38.82
C GLN A 368 3.88 -15.40 -39.95
N PHE A 369 3.03 -14.43 -40.24
CA PHE A 369 3.28 -13.38 -41.23
C PHE A 369 3.23 -12.00 -40.58
N VAL A 370 3.94 -11.03 -41.17
CA VAL A 370 4.00 -9.66 -40.66
C VAL A 370 3.65 -8.66 -41.76
N LEU A 371 2.74 -7.74 -41.44
CA LEU A 371 2.47 -6.54 -42.24
C LEU A 371 3.12 -5.33 -41.56
N ALA A 372 4.04 -4.67 -42.25
CA ALA A 372 4.74 -3.48 -41.80
C ALA A 372 4.12 -2.20 -42.35
N GLN A 373 4.11 -1.15 -41.53
CA GLN A 373 3.54 0.18 -41.83
C GLN A 373 2.04 0.19 -42.28
N PRO A 374 1.14 -0.69 -41.77
CA PRO A 374 -0.27 -0.65 -42.12
C PRO A 374 -0.95 0.66 -41.70
N VAL A 375 -1.79 1.18 -42.58
CA VAL A 375 -2.63 2.35 -42.33
C VAL A 375 -4.04 1.88 -42.01
N LEU A 376 -4.61 2.35 -40.91
CA LEU A 376 -5.96 2.09 -40.43
C LEU A 376 -6.72 3.42 -40.38
N MET A 377 -7.88 3.50 -41.03
CA MET A 377 -8.67 4.73 -41.10
C MET A 377 -10.13 4.48 -40.72
N LEU A 378 -10.67 5.35 -39.87
CA LEU A 378 -12.10 5.46 -39.61
C LEU A 378 -12.56 6.90 -39.89
N PRO A 379 -13.65 7.09 -40.65
CA PRO A 379 -14.17 8.42 -40.97
C PRO A 379 -14.69 9.15 -39.72
N GLU A 380 -15.14 8.41 -38.72
CA GLU A 380 -15.69 8.94 -37.47
C GLU A 380 -15.10 8.20 -36.26
N THR A 381 -14.52 8.94 -35.31
CA THR A 381 -14.03 8.37 -34.04
C THR A 381 -14.53 9.15 -32.84
N LEU A 382 -14.40 10.48 -32.83
CA LEU A 382 -15.02 11.32 -31.79
C LEU A 382 -16.38 11.89 -32.21
N GLY A 383 -16.76 11.75 -33.49
CA GLY A 383 -17.98 12.31 -34.02
C GLY A 383 -17.95 13.83 -34.15
N TRP A 384 -19.14 14.42 -34.14
CA TRP A 384 -19.34 15.87 -34.20
C TRP A 384 -18.97 16.54 -32.86
N ILE A 385 -18.20 17.64 -32.96
CA ILE A 385 -17.83 18.48 -31.82
C ILE A 385 -18.72 19.73 -31.82
N GLU A 386 -19.40 19.99 -30.70
CA GLU A 386 -20.29 21.13 -30.57
C GLU A 386 -19.54 22.46 -30.78
N GLY A 387 -20.12 23.36 -31.59
CA GLY A 387 -19.52 24.66 -31.91
C GLY A 387 -18.34 24.63 -32.88
N ARG A 388 -18.01 23.48 -33.49
CA ARG A 388 -16.91 23.33 -34.47
C ARG A 388 -17.41 22.70 -35.77
N GLU A 389 -16.86 23.11 -36.91
CA GLU A 389 -17.20 22.50 -38.21
C GLU A 389 -16.36 21.23 -38.45
N GLY A 390 -17.03 20.10 -38.71
CA GLY A 390 -16.43 18.84 -39.15
C GLY A 390 -16.48 17.70 -38.13
N VAL A 391 -16.38 16.46 -38.64
CA VAL A 391 -16.27 15.23 -37.83
C VAL A 391 -14.79 14.91 -37.61
N VAL A 392 -14.44 14.48 -36.39
CA VAL A 392 -13.08 14.03 -36.09
C VAL A 392 -13.00 12.50 -36.28
N GLY A 393 -12.35 12.11 -37.37
CA GLY A 393 -12.00 10.72 -37.69
C GLY A 393 -10.75 10.22 -36.94
N GLY A 394 -10.37 8.98 -37.21
CA GLY A 394 -9.22 8.31 -36.61
C GLY A 394 -8.28 7.73 -37.67
N VAL A 395 -6.98 7.95 -37.52
CA VAL A 395 -5.93 7.43 -38.40
C VAL A 395 -4.83 6.78 -37.57
N GLY A 396 -4.65 5.47 -37.74
CA GLY A 396 -3.55 4.73 -37.13
C GLY A 396 -2.55 4.29 -38.19
N ILE A 397 -1.27 4.62 -38.00
CA ILE A 397 -0.19 4.01 -38.78
C ILE A 397 0.58 3.16 -37.78
N ALA A 398 0.21 1.88 -37.70
CA ALA A 398 0.92 0.95 -36.82
C ALA A 398 2.21 0.54 -37.51
N ASP A 399 3.27 0.28 -36.74
CA ASP A 399 4.50 -0.22 -37.35
C ASP A 399 4.32 -1.67 -37.81
N LEU A 400 3.58 -2.49 -37.06
CA LEU A 400 3.45 -3.93 -37.30
C LEU A 400 2.03 -4.47 -37.03
N ILE A 401 1.56 -5.38 -37.87
CA ILE A 401 0.48 -6.33 -37.58
C ILE A 401 0.99 -7.74 -37.84
N ARG A 402 1.05 -8.56 -36.79
CA ARG A 402 1.31 -10.00 -36.88
C ARG A 402 0.02 -10.75 -37.21
N VAL A 403 0.11 -11.66 -38.16
CA VAL A 403 -0.99 -12.53 -38.60
C VAL A 403 -0.60 -13.97 -38.30
N SER A 404 -1.39 -14.63 -37.46
CA SER A 404 -1.17 -16.01 -36.98
C SER A 404 -2.48 -16.81 -37.01
N MET A 405 -2.42 -18.13 -36.85
CA MET A 405 -3.63 -18.96 -36.74
C MET A 405 -4.10 -19.02 -35.27
N GLY A 406 -5.37 -18.68 -35.03
CA GLY A 406 -6.04 -18.78 -33.72
C GLY A 406 -7.07 -19.91 -33.67
N ALA A 407 -7.80 -20.01 -32.55
CA ALA A 407 -8.79 -21.09 -32.34
C ALA A 407 -10.00 -21.02 -33.28
N GLU A 408 -10.43 -19.81 -33.66
CA GLU A 408 -11.64 -19.59 -34.50
C GLU A 408 -11.32 -19.22 -35.96
N GLY A 409 -10.05 -18.97 -36.28
CA GLY A 409 -9.58 -18.51 -37.59
C GLY A 409 -8.30 -17.68 -37.49
N ALA A 410 -8.04 -16.81 -38.47
CA ALA A 410 -6.85 -15.96 -38.46
C ALA A 410 -6.91 -14.93 -37.31
N LEU A 411 -5.78 -14.69 -36.65
CA LEU A 411 -5.65 -13.78 -35.52
C LEU A 411 -4.68 -12.65 -35.84
N LEU A 412 -5.15 -11.40 -35.70
CA LEU A 412 -4.38 -10.18 -35.93
C LEU A 412 -3.89 -9.61 -34.60
N GLN A 413 -2.57 -9.50 -34.43
CA GLN A 413 -1.94 -8.89 -33.26
C GLN A 413 -1.20 -7.62 -33.66
N VAL A 414 -1.56 -6.48 -33.08
CA VAL A 414 -0.95 -5.18 -33.41
C VAL A 414 0.27 -4.93 -32.54
N GLY A 415 1.33 -4.38 -33.15
CA GLY A 415 2.49 -3.90 -32.42
C GLY A 415 3.12 -2.65 -32.99
N ASP A 416 4.03 -2.08 -32.20
CA ASP A 416 4.70 -0.82 -32.51
C ASP A 416 6.20 -0.91 -32.17
N ILE A 417 7.05 -0.26 -32.95
CA ILE A 417 8.50 -0.26 -32.75
C ILE A 417 8.88 1.01 -32.01
N LYS A 418 9.60 0.88 -30.89
CA LYS A 418 9.96 2.01 -30.03
C LYS A 418 11.44 2.00 -29.72
N ASP A 419 12.09 3.11 -30.06
CA ASP A 419 13.48 3.42 -29.67
C ASP A 419 13.58 3.77 -28.18
N SER A 420 13.23 2.80 -27.33
CA SER A 420 13.28 2.84 -25.88
C SER A 420 13.58 1.44 -25.36
N ARG A 421 14.33 1.32 -24.25
CA ARG A 421 14.64 0.02 -23.61
C ARG A 421 13.49 -0.50 -22.73
N MET A 422 12.57 0.37 -22.31
CA MET A 422 11.44 0.00 -21.47
C MET A 422 10.12 0.42 -22.12
N ALA A 423 9.11 -0.43 -21.99
CA ALA A 423 7.76 -0.14 -22.44
C ALA A 423 7.15 0.99 -21.61
N ARG A 424 6.77 2.09 -22.28
CA ARG A 424 6.10 3.23 -21.64
C ARG A 424 4.59 3.11 -21.76
N TYR A 425 3.88 3.57 -20.74
CA TYR A 425 2.43 3.55 -20.70
C TYR A 425 1.78 4.28 -21.90
N SER A 426 2.34 5.41 -22.34
CA SER A 426 1.87 6.14 -23.52
C SER A 426 1.99 5.35 -24.83
N GLN A 427 3.01 4.50 -24.96
CA GLN A 427 3.21 3.65 -26.14
C GLN A 427 2.17 2.53 -26.19
N LYS A 428 1.80 1.98 -25.02
CA LYS A 428 0.72 0.97 -24.90
C LYS A 428 -0.63 1.54 -25.34
N TRP A 429 -0.92 2.80 -25.00
CA TRP A 429 -2.13 3.50 -25.46
C TRP A 429 -2.17 3.75 -26.96
N GLN A 430 -1.03 4.02 -27.58
CA GLN A 430 -0.91 4.15 -29.03
C GLN A 430 -1.29 2.83 -29.73
N VAL A 431 -0.75 1.70 -29.26
CA VAL A 431 -1.14 0.36 -29.77
C VAL A 431 -2.61 0.06 -29.50
N ALA A 432 -3.13 0.37 -28.30
CA ALA A 432 -4.54 0.16 -27.98
C ALA A 432 -5.47 0.97 -28.91
N PHE A 433 -5.06 2.18 -29.31
CA PHE A 433 -5.79 2.98 -30.29
C PHE A 433 -5.81 2.27 -31.65
N TYR A 434 -4.67 1.77 -32.14
CA TYR A 434 -4.62 1.00 -33.39
C TYR A 434 -5.52 -0.25 -33.35
N VAL A 435 -5.49 -0.98 -32.25
CA VAL A 435 -6.38 -2.14 -32.02
C VAL A 435 -7.84 -1.70 -32.05
N SER A 436 -8.20 -0.56 -31.44
CA SER A 436 -9.57 -0.06 -31.46
C SER A 436 -10.05 0.24 -32.89
N LEU A 437 -9.19 0.83 -33.72
CA LEU A 437 -9.49 1.04 -35.14
C LEU A 437 -9.67 -0.29 -35.86
N LEU A 438 -8.75 -1.24 -35.66
CA LEU A 438 -8.79 -2.55 -36.31
C LEU A 438 -10.02 -3.37 -35.90
N LYS A 439 -10.39 -3.38 -34.60
CA LYS A 439 -11.60 -4.06 -34.10
C LYS A 439 -12.86 -3.51 -34.77
N THR A 440 -12.97 -2.19 -34.93
CA THR A 440 -14.09 -1.59 -35.67
C THR A 440 -14.08 -1.99 -37.15
N LEU A 441 -12.92 -2.00 -37.81
CA LEU A 441 -12.81 -2.41 -39.22
C LEU A 441 -13.20 -3.87 -39.45
N VAL A 442 -12.86 -4.77 -38.52
CA VAL A 442 -13.32 -6.17 -38.54
C VAL A 442 -14.83 -6.25 -38.32
N GLY A 443 -15.38 -5.48 -37.37
CA GLY A 443 -16.82 -5.43 -37.09
C GLY A 443 -17.67 -4.82 -38.21
N GLU A 444 -17.11 -3.93 -39.03
CA GLU A 444 -17.75 -3.35 -40.24
C GLU A 444 -17.66 -4.27 -41.48
N GLU A 445 -17.27 -5.55 -41.32
CA GLU A 445 -17.14 -6.56 -42.39
C GLU A 445 -16.17 -6.18 -43.53
N LYS A 446 -15.17 -5.31 -43.27
CA LYS A 446 -14.14 -4.96 -44.28
C LYS A 446 -13.09 -6.06 -44.46
N LEU A 447 -13.01 -6.99 -43.49
CA LEU A 447 -12.13 -8.16 -43.49
C LEU A 447 -12.96 -9.47 -43.43
N PRO A 448 -12.39 -10.64 -43.78
CA PRO A 448 -13.11 -11.92 -43.79
C PRO A 448 -13.78 -12.29 -42.45
N GLU A 449 -14.90 -13.03 -42.49
CA GLU A 449 -15.72 -13.38 -41.32
C GLU A 449 -15.00 -14.19 -40.22
N ARG A 450 -13.96 -14.96 -40.58
CA ARG A 450 -13.20 -15.82 -39.63
C ARG A 450 -11.89 -15.16 -39.17
N VAL A 451 -11.95 -13.88 -38.80
CA VAL A 451 -10.79 -13.10 -38.36
C VAL A 451 -11.04 -12.52 -36.98
N GLY A 452 -10.15 -12.83 -36.04
CA GLY A 452 -10.11 -12.23 -34.70
C GLY A 452 -9.01 -11.17 -34.57
N VAL A 453 -9.17 -10.28 -33.61
CA VAL A 453 -8.10 -9.38 -33.14
C VAL A 453 -7.65 -9.84 -31.77
N ALA A 454 -6.33 -9.99 -31.58
CA ALA A 454 -5.76 -10.47 -30.33
C ALA A 454 -6.12 -9.57 -29.13
N GLU A 455 -6.32 -10.18 -27.97
CA GLU A 455 -6.55 -9.48 -26.70
C GLU A 455 -5.25 -8.91 -26.08
N SER A 456 -4.11 -9.13 -26.75
CA SER A 456 -2.81 -8.58 -26.40
C SER A 456 -2.21 -7.79 -27.55
N GLY A 457 -1.42 -6.77 -27.21
CA GLY A 457 -0.57 -6.03 -28.13
C GLY A 457 0.90 -6.21 -27.75
N PHE A 458 1.81 -5.80 -28.62
CA PHE A 458 3.25 -5.89 -28.34
C PHE A 458 4.01 -4.62 -28.73
N LEU A 459 5.16 -4.40 -28.08
CA LEU A 459 6.15 -3.40 -28.47
C LEU A 459 7.46 -4.10 -28.82
N LEU A 460 8.10 -3.67 -29.91
CA LEU A 460 9.51 -4.01 -30.16
C LEU A 460 10.37 -2.88 -29.61
N LEU A 461 11.14 -3.20 -28.58
CA LEU A 461 11.98 -2.29 -27.83
C LEU A 461 13.45 -2.46 -28.24
N ARG A 462 14.28 -1.50 -27.84
CA ARG A 462 15.73 -1.63 -27.99
C ARG A 462 16.25 -2.88 -27.26
N PRO A 463 17.30 -3.55 -27.81
CA PRO A 463 18.00 -4.60 -27.09
C PRO A 463 18.56 -4.11 -25.74
N LEU A 464 18.65 -5.03 -24.78
CA LEU A 464 19.42 -4.86 -23.55
C LEU A 464 20.92 -4.73 -23.86
N PRO A 465 21.73 -4.11 -22.97
CA PRO A 465 23.18 -4.06 -23.14
C PRO A 465 23.77 -5.47 -23.33
N GLY A 466 24.52 -5.68 -24.41
CA GLY A 466 25.08 -6.98 -24.80
C GLY A 466 24.23 -7.80 -25.77
N GLY A 467 22.97 -7.40 -26.02
CA GLY A 467 22.05 -8.10 -26.93
C GLY A 467 22.01 -7.50 -28.34
N GLU A 468 21.84 -8.36 -29.35
CA GLU A 468 21.68 -7.97 -30.75
C GLU A 468 20.19 -7.93 -31.20
N ALA A 469 19.29 -8.58 -30.45
CA ALA A 469 17.88 -8.72 -30.81
C ALA A 469 16.98 -7.68 -30.11
N PRO A 470 15.99 -7.09 -30.80
CA PRO A 470 14.95 -6.28 -30.17
C PRO A 470 14.21 -7.06 -29.08
N GLU A 471 13.88 -6.40 -27.98
CA GLU A 471 13.12 -7.00 -26.90
C GLU A 471 11.62 -6.90 -27.19
N VAL A 472 10.89 -8.02 -27.07
CA VAL A 472 9.44 -8.06 -27.30
C VAL A 472 8.71 -7.89 -25.98
N HIS A 473 7.99 -6.77 -25.82
CA HIS A 473 7.15 -6.55 -24.65
C HIS A 473 5.67 -6.72 -25.00
N THR A 474 5.06 -7.81 -24.54
CA THR A 474 3.63 -8.11 -24.73
C THR A 474 2.80 -7.66 -23.53
N PHE A 475 1.59 -7.13 -23.77
CA PHE A 475 0.69 -6.68 -22.70
C PHE A 475 -0.79 -6.86 -23.09
N GLY A 476 -1.66 -7.01 -22.08
CA GLY A 476 -3.12 -7.16 -22.27
C GLY A 476 -3.82 -5.84 -22.59
N LEU A 477 -4.82 -5.87 -23.48
CA LEU A 477 -5.49 -4.68 -24.02
C LEU A 477 -6.82 -4.36 -23.35
N ALA A 478 -7.43 -5.31 -22.62
CA ALA A 478 -8.74 -5.14 -21.99
C ALA A 478 -8.89 -3.84 -21.16
N PRO A 479 -7.95 -3.46 -20.26
CA PRO A 479 -8.11 -2.24 -19.46
C PRO A 479 -8.02 -0.96 -20.29
N TYR A 480 -7.30 -0.97 -21.42
CA TYR A 480 -7.17 0.17 -22.32
C TYR A 480 -8.43 0.35 -23.17
N LEU A 481 -8.90 -0.74 -23.77
CA LEU A 481 -10.09 -0.74 -24.63
C LEU A 481 -11.36 -0.35 -23.85
N GLY A 482 -11.51 -0.83 -22.61
CA GLY A 482 -12.64 -0.50 -21.75
C GLY A 482 -12.72 0.99 -21.37
N ALA A 483 -11.61 1.72 -21.42
CA ALA A 483 -11.56 3.14 -21.02
C ALA A 483 -11.81 4.13 -22.17
N PHE A 484 -11.70 3.73 -23.44
CA PHE A 484 -11.92 4.62 -24.59
C PHE A 484 -13.27 5.36 -24.60
N PRO A 485 -14.42 4.76 -24.23
CA PRO A 485 -15.70 5.48 -24.22
C PRO A 485 -15.73 6.71 -23.32
N GLN A 486 -15.09 6.65 -22.14
CA GLN A 486 -14.97 7.81 -21.24
C GLN A 486 -13.93 8.80 -21.75
N LEU A 487 -12.81 8.32 -22.28
CA LEU A 487 -11.75 9.18 -22.82
C LEU A 487 -12.24 10.02 -24.00
N TRP A 488 -13.05 9.44 -24.88
CA TRP A 488 -13.63 10.15 -26.02
C TRP A 488 -14.64 11.20 -25.58
N ARG A 489 -15.43 10.93 -24.54
CA ARG A 489 -16.29 11.96 -23.93
C ARG A 489 -15.49 13.15 -23.41
N ASN A 490 -14.41 12.90 -22.66
CA ASN A 490 -13.56 13.95 -22.11
C ASN A 490 -12.84 14.75 -23.22
N ALA A 491 -12.31 14.05 -24.22
CA ALA A 491 -11.67 14.68 -25.38
C ALA A 491 -12.64 15.58 -26.15
N ARG A 492 -13.90 15.13 -26.37
CA ARG A 492 -14.92 15.94 -27.03
C ARG A 492 -15.23 17.22 -26.27
N GLN A 493 -15.37 17.14 -24.95
CA GLN A 493 -15.59 18.31 -24.10
C GLN A 493 -14.42 19.30 -24.22
N ALA A 494 -13.19 18.83 -24.09
CA ALA A 494 -12.00 19.67 -24.22
C ALA A 494 -11.87 20.33 -25.60
N LEU A 495 -12.28 19.66 -26.68
CA LEU A 495 -12.25 20.22 -28.03
C LEU A 495 -13.36 21.25 -28.30
N ALA A 496 -14.49 21.16 -27.59
CA ALA A 496 -15.58 22.14 -27.67
C ALA A 496 -15.20 23.48 -27.01
N GLU A 497 -14.40 23.43 -25.94
CA GLU A 497 -13.95 24.62 -25.20
C GLU A 497 -12.94 25.51 -25.99
N SER A 498 -12.80 26.76 -25.54
CA SER A 498 -11.83 27.70 -26.12
C SER A 498 -10.41 27.42 -25.58
N PRO A 499 -9.33 27.60 -26.37
CA PRO A 499 -7.96 27.31 -25.90
C PRO A 499 -7.52 28.10 -24.65
N GLY A 500 -8.11 29.29 -24.45
CA GLY A 500 -7.87 30.14 -23.29
C GLY A 500 -8.70 29.77 -22.06
N GLY A 501 -9.88 29.16 -22.27
CA GLY A 501 -10.81 28.77 -21.19
C GLY A 501 -10.52 27.40 -20.58
N ILE A 502 -9.60 26.62 -21.17
CA ILE A 502 -9.22 25.31 -20.63
C ILE A 502 -8.16 25.48 -19.55
N ASP A 503 -8.53 25.02 -18.35
CA ASP A 503 -7.67 24.92 -17.20
C ASP A 503 -6.43 24.05 -17.48
N TYR A 504 -5.31 24.46 -16.89
CA TYR A 504 -4.04 23.76 -16.98
C TYR A 504 -3.27 23.85 -15.67
N ARG A 505 -2.29 22.97 -15.51
CA ARG A 505 -1.38 22.98 -14.37
C ARG A 505 0.03 22.77 -14.87
N LEU A 506 0.96 23.62 -14.44
CA LEU A 506 2.38 23.42 -14.69
C LEU A 506 2.92 22.25 -13.87
N GLN A 507 3.66 21.37 -14.53
CA GLN A 507 4.26 20.17 -13.96
C GLN A 507 5.61 19.88 -14.65
N PRO A 508 6.46 19.03 -14.07
CA PRO A 508 7.76 18.67 -14.67
C PRO A 508 7.67 18.13 -16.09
N HIS A 509 6.63 17.35 -16.40
CA HIS A 509 6.45 16.78 -17.74
C HIS A 509 6.03 17.85 -18.78
N CYS A 510 5.59 19.04 -18.33
CA CYS A 510 5.22 20.11 -19.23
C CYS A 510 6.42 20.68 -19.98
N VAL A 511 7.66 20.53 -19.48
CA VAL A 511 8.86 21.06 -20.17
C VAL A 511 9.08 20.44 -21.57
N GLY A 512 8.56 19.22 -21.80
CA GLY A 512 8.59 18.58 -23.11
C GLY A 512 7.41 18.97 -24.03
N CYS A 513 6.49 19.81 -23.55
CA CYS A 513 5.33 20.26 -24.31
C CYS A 513 5.70 21.45 -25.20
N PRO A 514 5.33 21.45 -26.50
CA PRO A 514 5.52 22.61 -27.39
C PRO A 514 4.85 23.89 -26.89
N ASN A 515 3.82 23.77 -26.04
CA ASN A 515 3.06 24.90 -25.50
C ASN A 515 3.53 25.31 -24.09
N PHE A 516 4.67 24.80 -23.62
CA PHE A 516 5.22 25.10 -22.30
C PHE A 516 5.41 26.59 -22.09
N SER A 517 6.11 27.26 -23.02
CA SER A 517 6.44 28.69 -22.93
C SER A 517 5.20 29.58 -22.77
N ALA A 518 4.11 29.26 -23.50
CA ALA A 518 2.85 29.98 -23.40
C ALA A 518 2.14 29.75 -22.05
N CYS A 519 2.06 28.49 -21.60
CA CYS A 519 1.45 28.16 -20.31
C CYS A 519 2.26 28.72 -19.13
N TYR A 520 3.58 28.60 -19.18
CA TYR A 520 4.51 29.07 -18.16
C TYR A 520 4.49 30.59 -18.04
N GLY A 521 4.59 31.29 -19.18
CA GLY A 521 4.48 32.75 -19.23
C GLY A 521 3.12 33.25 -18.75
N GLY A 522 2.03 32.56 -19.10
CA GLY A 522 0.68 32.87 -18.63
C GLY A 522 0.56 32.76 -17.10
N ALA A 523 1.07 31.68 -16.51
CA ALA A 523 1.07 31.51 -15.06
C ALA A 523 1.92 32.57 -14.34
N LEU A 524 3.12 32.89 -14.88
CA LEU A 524 3.96 33.95 -14.32
C LEU A 524 3.26 35.33 -14.31
N GLN A 525 2.36 35.58 -15.26
CA GLN A 525 1.69 36.88 -15.39
C GLN A 525 0.38 36.98 -14.61
N GLY A 526 -0.36 35.87 -14.44
CA GLY A 526 -1.73 35.92 -13.90
C GLY A 526 -2.14 34.80 -12.94
N GLU A 527 -1.28 33.81 -12.66
CA GLU A 527 -1.61 32.71 -11.75
C GLU A 527 -0.34 32.16 -11.06
N GLU A 528 0.36 33.01 -10.31
CA GLU A 528 1.61 32.66 -9.62
C GLU A 528 1.46 31.50 -8.63
N VAL A 529 0.25 31.26 -8.11
CA VAL A 529 -0.02 30.16 -7.17
C VAL A 529 0.39 28.79 -7.74
N GLN A 530 0.41 28.62 -9.07
CA GLN A 530 0.89 27.39 -9.72
C GLN A 530 2.37 27.06 -9.41
N PHE A 531 3.16 28.04 -8.97
CA PHE A 531 4.55 27.87 -8.58
C PHE A 531 4.71 27.44 -7.11
N LEU A 532 3.62 27.31 -6.35
CA LEU A 532 3.65 26.75 -5.01
C LEU A 532 4.08 25.27 -5.09
N PRO A 533 5.12 24.84 -4.36
CA PRO A 533 5.68 23.49 -4.50
C PRO A 533 4.70 22.37 -4.20
N GLN A 534 4.73 21.35 -5.06
CA GLN A 534 3.89 20.14 -5.01
C GLN A 534 2.38 20.47 -4.86
N LEU A 535 1.91 21.51 -5.55
CA LEU A 535 0.49 21.85 -5.61
C LEU A 535 -0.27 20.81 -6.47
N MET A 536 -1.17 20.08 -5.82
CA MET A 536 -2.01 19.07 -6.48
C MET A 536 -3.14 19.72 -7.28
N ALA A 537 -3.71 19.00 -8.26
CA ALA A 537 -4.74 19.53 -9.15
C ALA A 537 -5.98 20.02 -8.36
N GLY A 538 -6.47 19.23 -7.41
CA GLY A 538 -7.60 19.63 -6.56
C GLY A 538 -7.27 20.82 -5.64
N ALA A 539 -6.02 20.96 -5.18
CA ALA A 539 -5.62 22.12 -4.39
C ALA A 539 -5.56 23.40 -5.24
N LEU A 540 -5.06 23.30 -6.48
CA LEU A 540 -5.09 24.41 -7.44
C LEU A 540 -6.52 24.80 -7.80
N GLU A 541 -7.42 23.83 -8.00
CA GLU A 541 -8.84 24.09 -8.24
C GLU A 541 -9.50 24.81 -7.06
N LYS A 542 -9.22 24.39 -5.82
CA LYS A 542 -9.66 25.12 -4.61
C LYS A 542 -9.14 26.55 -4.57
N CYS A 543 -7.87 26.79 -4.96
CA CYS A 543 -7.32 28.14 -5.08
C CYS A 543 -8.09 28.96 -6.12
N ARG A 544 -8.35 28.41 -7.31
CA ARG A 544 -9.13 29.08 -8.38
C ARG A 544 -10.55 29.43 -7.94
N LEU A 545 -11.26 28.48 -7.30
CA LEU A 545 -12.59 28.72 -6.73
C LEU A 545 -12.56 29.80 -5.64
N GLY A 546 -11.43 29.95 -4.94
CA GLY A 546 -11.18 30.99 -3.94
C GLY A 546 -10.72 32.33 -4.51
N GLY A 547 -10.44 32.41 -5.83
CA GLY A 547 -9.81 33.58 -6.43
C GLY A 547 -8.37 33.83 -5.97
N LEU A 548 -7.68 32.81 -5.44
CA LEU A 548 -6.32 32.90 -4.92
C LEU A 548 -5.34 32.72 -6.08
N THR A 549 -4.82 33.82 -6.63
CA THR A 549 -3.97 33.78 -7.83
C THR A 549 -2.49 33.91 -7.52
N THR A 550 -2.13 34.48 -6.38
CA THR A 550 -0.75 34.65 -5.94
C THR A 550 -0.38 33.71 -4.79
N ILE A 551 0.93 33.47 -4.60
CA ILE A 551 1.43 32.68 -3.47
C ILE A 551 1.17 33.39 -2.14
N GLU A 552 1.25 34.73 -2.12
CA GLU A 552 0.99 35.54 -0.93
C GLU A 552 -0.48 35.49 -0.51
N GLU A 553 -1.42 35.66 -1.44
CA GLU A 553 -2.85 35.50 -1.19
C GLU A 553 -3.19 34.09 -0.69
N ALA A 554 -2.61 33.07 -1.34
CA ALA A 554 -2.80 31.68 -0.91
C ALA A 554 -2.23 31.45 0.50
N GLY A 555 -1.04 31.95 0.81
CA GLY A 555 -0.43 31.85 2.14
C GLY A 555 -1.31 32.49 3.22
N ALA A 556 -1.72 33.75 3.01
CA ALA A 556 -2.58 34.48 3.95
C ALA A 556 -3.95 33.78 4.16
N PHE A 557 -4.52 33.20 3.10
CA PHE A 557 -5.77 32.44 3.21
C PHE A 557 -5.58 31.16 4.02
N LEU A 558 -4.48 30.43 3.80
CA LEU A 558 -4.18 29.17 4.49
C LEU A 558 -3.82 29.36 5.97
N GLU A 559 -3.40 30.56 6.38
CA GLU A 559 -3.20 30.93 7.80
C GLU A 559 -4.53 31.17 8.55
N GLY A 560 -5.64 31.41 7.84
CA GLY A 560 -6.97 31.64 8.42
C GLY A 560 -7.88 30.39 8.46
N GLU A 561 -9.18 30.60 8.65
CA GLU A 561 -10.23 29.56 8.56
C GLU A 561 -10.50 29.17 7.10
N ALA A 562 -9.57 28.41 6.51
CA ALA A 562 -9.67 27.91 5.15
C ALA A 562 -10.51 26.62 5.07
N GLU A 563 -11.83 26.71 5.37
CA GLU A 563 -12.76 25.56 5.37
C GLU A 563 -12.76 24.71 4.08
N ARG A 564 -12.27 25.28 2.95
CA ARG A 564 -12.18 24.59 1.65
C ARG A 564 -11.03 23.58 1.57
N PHE A 565 -10.01 23.71 2.43
CA PHE A 565 -8.86 22.81 2.47
C PHE A 565 -8.99 21.88 3.67
N ASP A 566 -8.62 20.60 3.51
CA ASP A 566 -8.48 19.76 4.70
C ASP A 566 -7.33 20.30 5.58
N PRO A 567 -7.38 20.09 6.90
CA PRO A 567 -6.39 20.65 7.83
C PRO A 567 -4.94 20.34 7.44
N GLN A 568 -4.65 19.14 6.91
CA GLN A 568 -3.29 18.74 6.55
C GLN A 568 -2.82 19.39 5.24
N GLN A 569 -3.70 19.50 4.24
CA GLN A 569 -3.43 20.30 3.04
C GLN A 569 -3.17 21.75 3.42
N ARG A 570 -3.96 22.31 4.33
CA ARG A 570 -3.80 23.68 4.83
C ARG A 570 -2.43 23.89 5.47
N ILE A 571 -2.06 23.04 6.42
CA ILE A 571 -0.77 23.11 7.11
C ILE A 571 0.39 22.96 6.12
N ARG A 572 0.38 21.92 5.26
CA ARG A 572 1.49 21.66 4.33
C ARG A 572 1.67 22.78 3.30
N LEU A 573 0.58 23.25 2.68
CA LEU A 573 0.65 24.33 1.70
C LEU A 573 1.00 25.67 2.36
N GLY A 574 0.45 25.94 3.55
CA GLY A 574 0.76 27.14 4.34
C GLY A 574 2.24 27.19 4.73
N GLN A 575 2.80 26.07 5.20
CA GLN A 575 4.24 25.96 5.52
C GLN A 575 5.14 26.21 4.30
N ARG A 576 4.73 25.75 3.11
CA ARG A 576 5.47 26.00 1.86
C ARG A 576 5.38 27.45 1.41
N ALA A 577 4.21 28.05 1.51
CA ALA A 577 4.02 29.48 1.23
C ALA A 577 4.86 30.33 2.21
N ALA A 578 4.86 29.97 3.50
CA ALA A 578 5.68 30.61 4.53
C ALA A 578 7.19 30.42 4.28
N ALA A 579 7.63 29.24 3.82
CA ALA A 579 9.02 29.01 3.46
C ALA A 579 9.47 29.95 2.33
N LEU A 580 8.66 30.09 1.28
CA LEU A 580 8.92 31.03 0.19
C LEU A 580 8.96 32.49 0.66
N GLY A 581 7.99 32.89 1.50
CA GLY A 581 7.91 34.27 2.02
C GLY A 581 9.05 34.63 2.96
N THR A 582 9.43 33.73 3.86
CA THR A 582 10.50 33.95 4.84
C THR A 582 11.90 33.64 4.30
N ARG A 583 11.99 32.90 3.18
CA ARG A 583 13.24 32.36 2.61
C ARG A 583 14.01 31.44 3.56
N ARG A 584 13.28 30.73 4.42
CA ARG A 584 13.81 29.76 5.38
C ARG A 584 13.32 28.37 5.05
N ILE A 585 14.04 27.35 5.52
CA ILE A 585 13.64 25.95 5.35
C ILE A 585 12.82 25.55 6.56
N GLY A 586 11.56 25.16 6.36
CA GLY A 586 10.69 24.71 7.45
C GLY A 586 10.84 23.20 7.67
N LEU A 587 11.21 22.77 8.87
CA LEU A 587 11.16 21.36 9.26
C LEU A 587 9.72 21.00 9.61
N VAL A 588 9.11 20.17 8.75
CA VAL A 588 7.71 19.73 8.84
C VAL A 588 7.58 18.57 9.81
N GLU A 589 8.45 17.57 9.68
CA GLU A 589 8.42 16.36 10.50
C GLU A 589 9.84 15.83 10.72
N ARG A 590 10.20 15.56 11.98
CA ARG A 590 11.52 15.03 12.36
C ARG A 590 11.68 13.54 12.12
N LYS A 591 10.61 12.77 12.27
CA LYS A 591 10.67 11.32 12.13
C LYS A 591 10.49 10.93 10.69
N SER A 592 11.38 10.10 10.17
CA SER A 592 11.28 9.56 8.81
C SER A 592 11.17 8.04 8.85
N ARG A 593 10.39 7.49 7.93
CA ARG A 593 10.41 6.05 7.65
C ARG A 593 10.96 5.73 6.26
N LEU A 594 11.49 6.73 5.56
CA LEU A 594 11.95 6.55 4.17
C LEU A 594 13.34 5.89 4.06
N PHE A 595 14.04 5.69 5.18
CA PHE A 595 15.33 5.00 5.26
C PHE A 595 15.47 4.33 6.63
N PRO A 596 16.22 3.23 6.78
CA PRO A 596 16.35 2.52 8.07
C PRO A 596 17.32 3.23 9.03
N GLU A 597 17.14 3.03 10.33
CA GLU A 597 17.99 3.61 11.38
C GLU A 597 19.42 3.01 11.38
N ASN A 598 19.53 1.73 11.09
CA ASN A 598 20.78 0.97 11.20
C ASN A 598 21.55 0.91 9.88
N LEU A 599 21.82 2.08 9.30
CA LEU A 599 22.69 2.21 8.13
C LEU A 599 24.16 2.11 8.50
N SER A 600 24.91 1.31 7.74
CA SER A 600 26.37 1.31 7.75
C SER A 600 26.96 2.14 6.61
N THR A 601 26.29 2.13 5.44
CA THR A 601 26.74 2.79 4.22
C THR A 601 25.55 3.36 3.46
N ALA A 602 25.61 4.64 3.08
CA ALA A 602 24.65 5.27 2.17
C ALA A 602 25.25 5.35 0.77
N ILE A 603 24.64 4.68 -0.22
CA ILE A 603 25.14 4.60 -1.60
C ILE A 603 24.28 5.48 -2.50
N PHE A 604 24.82 6.57 -3.01
CA PHE A 604 24.15 7.49 -3.92
C PHE A 604 24.41 7.08 -5.36
N VAL A 605 23.37 7.09 -6.19
CA VAL A 605 23.46 6.82 -7.62
C VAL A 605 22.85 7.98 -8.39
N HIS A 606 23.56 8.43 -9.43
CA HIS A 606 23.03 9.35 -10.43
C HIS A 606 23.36 8.85 -11.83
N CYS A 607 22.42 8.98 -12.75
CA CYS A 607 22.66 8.66 -14.15
C CYS A 607 22.12 9.77 -15.04
N VAL A 608 22.71 9.87 -16.23
CA VAL A 608 22.42 10.92 -17.19
C VAL A 608 22.17 10.28 -18.54
N GLU A 609 21.04 10.65 -19.14
CA GLU A 609 20.65 10.21 -20.47
C GLU A 609 20.68 11.37 -21.46
N ASP A 610 20.98 11.06 -22.71
CA ASP A 610 20.82 11.98 -23.82
C ASP A 610 19.32 12.32 -23.98
N PRO A 611 18.90 13.59 -23.89
CA PRO A 611 17.50 13.97 -24.03
C PRO A 611 16.92 13.72 -25.44
N ALA A 612 17.78 13.53 -26.45
CA ALA A 612 17.40 13.19 -27.81
C ALA A 612 17.27 11.67 -27.98
N THR A 613 18.30 10.90 -27.66
CA THR A 613 18.32 9.46 -27.97
C THR A 613 17.81 8.57 -26.83
N GLY A 614 17.65 9.13 -25.62
CA GLY A 614 17.37 8.38 -24.39
C GLY A 614 18.42 7.31 -24.10
N ARG A 615 19.66 7.49 -24.60
CA ARG A 615 20.80 6.62 -24.32
C ARG A 615 21.56 7.15 -23.12
N MET A 616 22.13 6.25 -22.33
CA MET A 616 22.94 6.65 -21.19
C MET A 616 24.22 7.33 -21.66
N CYS A 617 24.44 8.57 -21.26
CA CYS A 617 25.68 9.30 -21.49
C CYS A 617 26.68 9.10 -20.36
N GLY A 618 26.19 8.80 -19.15
CA GLY A 618 27.06 8.52 -18.02
C GLY A 618 26.30 8.09 -16.79
N VAL A 619 27.04 7.46 -15.89
CA VAL A 619 26.55 6.97 -14.60
C VAL A 619 27.63 7.21 -13.56
N GLY A 620 27.21 7.49 -12.34
CA GLY A 620 28.12 7.57 -11.23
C GLY A 620 27.46 7.08 -9.96
N TRP A 621 28.31 6.68 -9.03
CA TRP A 621 27.89 6.28 -7.69
C TRP A 621 28.88 6.80 -6.64
N ARG A 622 28.39 7.07 -5.44
CA ARG A 622 29.20 7.39 -4.26
C ARG A 622 28.68 6.69 -3.02
N ALA A 623 29.55 6.01 -2.28
CA ALA A 623 29.25 5.41 -0.99
C ALA A 623 29.81 6.28 0.14
N LEU A 624 28.94 6.72 1.05
CA LEU A 624 29.30 7.34 2.32
C LEU A 624 29.23 6.27 3.41
N ARG A 625 30.39 5.90 3.97
CA ARG A 625 30.50 4.94 5.07
C ARG A 625 30.30 5.63 6.41
N GLY A 626 29.93 4.87 7.44
CA GLY A 626 29.69 5.37 8.80
C GLY A 626 30.89 6.05 9.49
N ASP A 627 32.12 5.80 9.01
CA ASP A 627 33.35 6.48 9.45
C ASP A 627 33.57 7.85 8.77
N GLY A 628 32.68 8.24 7.85
CA GLY A 628 32.75 9.46 7.07
C GLY A 628 33.53 9.33 5.76
N THR A 629 34.15 8.17 5.48
CA THR A 629 34.89 7.92 4.24
C THR A 629 33.92 7.90 3.06
N VAL A 630 34.34 8.53 1.95
CA VAL A 630 33.59 8.55 0.69
C VAL A 630 34.37 7.80 -0.38
N ALA A 631 33.77 6.75 -0.92
CA ALA A 631 34.23 6.04 -2.11
C ALA A 631 33.26 6.30 -3.27
N GLY A 632 33.70 6.15 -4.51
CA GLY A 632 32.81 6.32 -5.65
C GLY A 632 33.56 6.39 -6.97
N ASP A 633 32.81 6.36 -8.05
CA ASP A 633 33.32 6.50 -9.41
C ASP A 633 32.29 7.18 -10.31
N VAL A 634 32.76 7.84 -11.36
CA VAL A 634 31.94 8.50 -12.38
C VAL A 634 32.43 8.11 -13.77
N ILE A 635 31.54 7.51 -14.55
CA ILE A 635 31.86 6.96 -15.86
C ILE A 635 31.02 7.68 -16.92
N ALA A 636 31.70 8.36 -17.85
CA ALA A 636 31.07 8.79 -19.09
C ALA A 636 31.08 7.61 -20.08
N VAL A 637 29.91 7.29 -20.60
CA VAL A 637 29.74 6.29 -21.66
C VAL A 637 30.06 6.99 -22.98
N ARG A 638 31.06 6.48 -23.71
CA ARG A 638 31.48 7.06 -24.98
C ARG A 638 30.35 7.05 -25.98
N ASP A 639 30.13 8.21 -26.57
CA ASP A 639 29.11 8.45 -27.58
C ASP A 639 29.83 8.81 -28.88
N GLU A 640 30.11 7.80 -29.70
CA GLU A 640 30.59 8.03 -31.08
C GLU A 640 29.41 8.58 -31.91
N ARG A 641 29.08 9.86 -31.68
CA ARG A 641 28.36 10.73 -32.62
C ARG A 641 29.23 11.13 -33.82
N CYS A 642 30.51 10.72 -33.87
CA CYS A 642 31.53 11.47 -34.60
C CYS A 642 32.30 10.78 -35.74
N ASP A 643 32.23 9.46 -35.96
CA ASP A 643 33.06 8.82 -37.02
C ASP A 643 32.31 8.29 -38.24
N VAL A 644 31.01 8.53 -38.34
CA VAL A 644 30.29 8.35 -39.61
C VAL A 644 29.63 9.67 -39.96
N ASP A 645 29.85 10.12 -41.19
CA ASP A 645 29.34 11.33 -41.83
C ASP A 645 27.79 11.29 -42.00
N GLU A 646 27.06 10.91 -40.95
CA GLU A 646 25.63 10.62 -40.92
C GLU A 646 24.82 11.68 -40.15
N ARG A 647 25.26 12.95 -40.16
CA ARG A 647 24.30 14.04 -39.95
C ARG A 647 23.34 14.02 -41.15
N PRO A 648 22.02 13.86 -40.98
CA PRO A 648 21.09 13.84 -42.10
C PRO A 648 21.07 15.23 -42.74
N GLY A 649 21.84 15.41 -43.81
CA GLY A 649 22.02 16.70 -44.47
C GLY A 649 23.27 16.82 -45.35
N ARG A 650 24.26 15.92 -45.26
CA ARG A 650 25.36 15.83 -46.23
C ARG A 650 25.38 14.45 -46.87
N SER A 651 25.47 14.46 -48.20
CA SER A 651 25.47 13.27 -49.03
C SER A 651 26.67 12.37 -48.69
N ALA A 652 26.41 11.16 -48.21
CA ALA A 652 27.41 10.11 -48.16
C ALA A 652 26.91 8.90 -48.97
N SER A 653 27.78 8.48 -49.88
CA SER A 653 27.71 7.29 -50.71
C SER A 653 27.76 6.00 -49.90
N SER A 654 27.28 4.93 -50.52
CA SER A 654 27.30 3.54 -50.08
C SER A 654 28.57 3.09 -49.36
N GLU A 655 28.47 2.70 -48.08
CA GLU A 655 29.36 1.73 -47.42
C GLU A 655 28.69 1.19 -46.14
N GLY A 656 28.03 0.02 -46.26
CA GLY A 656 27.24 -0.61 -45.18
C GLY A 656 28.04 -1.54 -44.24
N ALA A 657 29.36 -1.63 -44.39
CA ALA A 657 30.19 -2.56 -43.63
C ALA A 657 30.74 -1.99 -42.30
N GLY A 658 30.96 -0.68 -42.20
CA GLY A 658 31.51 -0.05 -40.98
C GLY A 658 30.51 0.13 -39.83
N LEU A 659 29.20 0.01 -40.11
CA LEU A 659 28.14 0.33 -39.15
C LEU A 659 27.88 -0.81 -38.14
N ALA A 660 28.07 -2.07 -38.55
CA ALA A 660 27.96 -3.24 -37.65
C ALA A 660 29.10 -3.26 -36.62
N GLU A 661 30.33 -2.96 -37.06
CA GLU A 661 31.53 -2.91 -36.21
C GLU A 661 31.46 -1.78 -35.16
N SER A 662 30.88 -0.62 -35.49
CA SER A 662 30.66 0.50 -34.53
C SER A 662 29.57 0.17 -33.49
N VAL A 663 28.53 -0.58 -33.88
CA VAL A 663 27.49 -1.02 -32.93
C VAL A 663 28.05 -2.06 -31.95
N GLU A 664 28.81 -3.05 -32.43
CA GLU A 664 29.48 -4.06 -31.57
C GLU A 664 30.43 -3.40 -30.55
N ARG A 665 31.24 -2.42 -30.97
CA ARG A 665 32.14 -1.67 -30.07
C ARG A 665 31.39 -0.84 -29.02
N LYS A 666 30.22 -0.26 -29.36
CA LYS A 666 29.36 0.50 -28.43
C LYS A 666 28.75 -0.40 -27.36
N THR A 667 28.23 -1.56 -27.75
CA THR A 667 27.68 -2.56 -26.83
C THR A 667 28.75 -3.06 -25.85
N ALA A 668 30.00 -3.20 -26.32
CA ALA A 668 31.14 -3.54 -25.46
C ALA A 668 31.53 -2.43 -24.47
N ALA A 669 31.55 -1.16 -24.89
CA ALA A 669 31.86 -0.02 -24.01
C ALA A 669 30.77 0.23 -22.94
N GLU A 670 29.49 0.15 -23.33
CA GLU A 670 28.36 0.16 -22.40
C GLU A 670 28.47 -1.00 -21.40
N GLY A 671 28.82 -2.20 -21.86
CA GLY A 671 29.03 -3.38 -21.02
C GLY A 671 30.18 -3.23 -20.01
N ILE A 672 31.29 -2.59 -20.39
CA ILE A 672 32.43 -2.33 -19.48
C ILE A 672 32.05 -1.29 -18.40
N ALA A 673 31.42 -0.19 -18.79
CA ALA A 673 30.95 0.83 -17.85
C ALA A 673 29.95 0.24 -16.86
N TYR A 674 29.05 -0.60 -17.37
CA TYR A 674 28.07 -1.35 -16.58
C TYR A 674 28.74 -2.23 -15.53
N LYS A 675 29.63 -3.11 -15.96
CA LYS A 675 30.36 -4.01 -15.07
C LYS A 675 31.10 -3.25 -13.96
N THR A 676 31.77 -2.14 -14.32
CA THR A 676 32.54 -1.32 -13.37
C THR A 676 31.65 -0.69 -12.29
N VAL A 677 30.49 -0.13 -12.65
CA VAL A 677 29.55 0.46 -11.69
C VAL A 677 28.92 -0.62 -10.80
N VAL A 678 28.47 -1.73 -11.39
CA VAL A 678 27.86 -2.83 -10.64
C VAL A 678 28.84 -3.43 -9.64
N GLU A 679 30.06 -3.76 -10.06
CA GLU A 679 31.11 -4.29 -9.17
C GLU A 679 31.45 -3.30 -8.06
N GLY A 680 31.43 -1.99 -8.34
CA GLY A 680 31.66 -0.94 -7.35
C GLY A 680 30.55 -0.88 -6.29
N ILE A 681 29.29 -0.79 -6.73
CA ILE A 681 28.13 -0.75 -5.84
C ILE A 681 28.04 -2.05 -5.03
N LEU A 682 28.17 -3.21 -5.67
CA LEU A 682 28.07 -4.51 -5.00
C LEU A 682 29.18 -4.71 -3.98
N ARG A 683 30.40 -4.24 -4.27
CA ARG A 683 31.52 -4.26 -3.31
C ARG A 683 31.20 -3.44 -2.05
N GLU A 684 30.74 -2.21 -2.21
CA GLU A 684 30.37 -1.36 -1.07
C GLU A 684 29.14 -1.89 -0.33
N TRP A 685 28.22 -2.51 -1.07
CA TRP A 685 27.04 -3.16 -0.50
C TRP A 685 27.47 -4.30 0.43
N ILE A 686 28.24 -5.26 -0.08
CA ILE A 686 28.72 -6.41 0.70
C ILE A 686 29.57 -5.96 1.89
N GLN A 687 30.48 -4.99 1.69
CA GLN A 687 31.30 -4.46 2.79
C GLN A 687 30.49 -3.72 3.85
N GLY A 688 29.32 -3.16 3.48
CA GLY A 688 28.43 -2.52 4.43
C GLY A 688 27.69 -3.50 5.34
N MET A 689 27.58 -4.77 4.98
CA MET A 689 26.79 -5.76 5.73
C MET A 689 27.55 -6.30 6.95
N GLU A 690 27.50 -5.59 8.09
CA GLU A 690 28.17 -6.02 9.32
C GLU A 690 27.38 -5.65 10.58
N GLY A 691 27.35 -6.56 11.57
CA GLY A 691 26.89 -6.26 12.93
C GLY A 691 25.44 -5.79 13.06
N GLY A 692 24.54 -6.28 12.19
CA GLY A 692 23.12 -5.87 12.19
C GLY A 692 22.90 -4.44 11.71
N ARG A 693 23.86 -3.88 10.96
CA ARG A 693 23.72 -2.67 10.13
C ARG A 693 23.99 -3.05 8.67
N GLY A 694 23.54 -2.22 7.75
CA GLY A 694 23.78 -2.50 6.34
C GLY A 694 23.61 -1.31 5.40
N PRO A 695 23.94 -1.53 4.12
CA PRO A 695 23.92 -0.49 3.10
C PRO A 695 22.50 -0.10 2.68
N HIS A 696 22.33 1.09 2.10
CA HIS A 696 21.08 1.50 1.47
C HIS A 696 21.34 2.45 0.30
N VAL A 697 20.59 2.29 -0.78
CA VAL A 697 20.78 3.07 -2.01
C VAL A 697 19.89 4.31 -2.01
N PHE A 698 20.47 5.47 -2.30
CA PHE A 698 19.76 6.72 -2.51
C PHE A 698 19.89 7.14 -3.97
N HIS A 699 18.79 7.64 -4.52
CA HIS A 699 18.76 8.24 -5.86
C HIS A 699 17.98 9.55 -5.80
N PHE A 700 18.25 10.47 -6.73
CA PHE A 700 17.55 11.76 -6.79
C PHE A 700 16.47 11.76 -7.87
N GLY A 701 15.23 11.56 -7.46
CA GLY A 701 14.11 11.41 -8.39
C GLY A 701 14.09 10.05 -9.10
N GLN A 702 12.98 9.77 -9.78
CA GLN A 702 12.72 8.46 -10.39
C GLN A 702 13.53 8.21 -11.67
N ARG A 703 13.99 9.26 -12.36
CA ARG A 703 14.70 9.11 -13.64
C ARG A 703 16.02 8.37 -13.47
N SER A 704 16.81 8.72 -12.46
CA SER A 704 18.11 8.07 -12.25
C SER A 704 17.96 6.59 -11.86
N TRP A 705 16.91 6.27 -11.08
CA TRP A 705 16.60 4.89 -10.72
C TRP A 705 16.13 4.07 -11.93
N GLN A 706 15.20 4.62 -12.73
CA GLN A 706 14.70 3.96 -13.94
C GLN A 706 15.80 3.79 -14.99
N GLY A 707 16.68 4.79 -15.15
CA GLY A 707 17.84 4.71 -16.03
C GLY A 707 18.82 3.64 -15.57
N LEU A 708 19.13 3.57 -14.26
CA LEU A 708 19.96 2.50 -13.71
C LEU A 708 19.30 1.12 -13.88
N GLN A 709 18.01 0.97 -13.57
CA GLN A 709 17.29 -0.30 -13.70
C GLN A 709 17.22 -0.77 -15.15
N GLY A 710 16.86 0.12 -16.09
CA GLY A 710 16.80 -0.19 -17.51
C GLY A 710 18.16 -0.44 -18.15
N TRP A 711 19.24 -0.01 -17.50
CA TRP A 711 20.61 -0.34 -17.90
C TRP A 711 21.14 -1.62 -17.24
N ALA A 712 20.78 -1.86 -15.97
CA ALA A 712 21.30 -2.99 -15.21
C ALA A 712 20.50 -4.28 -15.42
N GLY A 713 19.17 -4.24 -15.57
CA GLY A 713 18.35 -5.42 -15.81
C GLY A 713 18.53 -6.54 -14.78
N GLU A 714 18.43 -7.80 -15.26
CA GLU A 714 18.71 -9.08 -14.56
C GLU A 714 20.20 -9.19 -14.17
N SER A 715 20.64 -8.25 -13.34
CA SER A 715 22.00 -8.05 -12.86
C SER A 715 22.27 -8.75 -11.54
N GLU A 716 23.53 -8.72 -11.10
CA GLU A 716 23.89 -9.01 -9.70
C GLU A 716 23.21 -8.05 -8.71
N LEU A 717 22.71 -6.91 -9.18
CA LEU A 717 21.90 -5.97 -8.41
C LEU A 717 20.39 -6.24 -8.51
N ALA A 718 19.96 -7.37 -9.09
CA ALA A 718 18.54 -7.69 -9.26
C ALA A 718 17.72 -7.60 -7.95
N PHE A 719 18.35 -7.92 -6.82
CA PHE A 719 17.76 -7.81 -5.50
C PHE A 719 17.38 -6.37 -5.10
N LEU A 720 17.98 -5.34 -5.71
CA LEU A 720 17.62 -3.94 -5.47
C LEU A 720 16.28 -3.56 -6.12
N TRP A 721 15.86 -4.29 -7.15
CA TRP A 721 14.65 -3.99 -7.93
C TRP A 721 13.41 -4.77 -7.45
N ALA A 722 13.59 -5.67 -6.49
CA ALA A 722 12.53 -6.53 -6.00
C ALA A 722 11.51 -5.69 -5.20
N PRO A 723 10.22 -5.69 -5.59
CA PRO A 723 9.21 -4.76 -5.06
C PRO A 723 8.89 -4.97 -3.57
N ASP A 724 9.27 -6.12 -3.02
CA ASP A 724 9.18 -6.52 -1.61
C ASP A 724 10.39 -6.09 -0.78
N ARG A 725 11.45 -5.53 -1.39
CA ARG A 725 12.70 -5.20 -0.71
C ARG A 725 12.92 -3.69 -0.55
N LEU A 726 13.13 -3.24 0.70
CA LEU A 726 13.33 -1.83 1.07
C LEU A 726 14.81 -1.41 1.00
N HIS A 727 15.47 -1.65 -0.12
CA HIS A 727 16.92 -1.39 -0.26
C HIS A 727 17.26 -0.03 -0.87
N HIS A 728 16.26 0.76 -1.26
CA HIS A 728 16.48 2.06 -1.87
C HIS A 728 15.46 3.14 -1.44
N ALA A 729 15.87 4.41 -1.55
CA ALA A 729 15.04 5.57 -1.27
C ALA A 729 15.28 6.73 -2.24
N ASP A 730 14.20 7.44 -2.57
CA ASP A 730 14.27 8.68 -3.34
C ASP A 730 14.60 9.86 -2.40
N LEU A 731 15.83 10.38 -2.50
CA LEU A 731 16.30 11.50 -1.69
C LEU A 731 15.46 12.75 -1.92
N ARG A 732 14.95 12.96 -3.13
CA ARG A 732 14.09 14.11 -3.44
C ARG A 732 12.75 14.01 -2.70
N ARG A 733 12.20 12.80 -2.61
CA ARG A 733 10.98 12.52 -1.84
C ARG A 733 11.23 12.73 -0.35
N LEU A 734 12.36 12.22 0.18
CA LEU A 734 12.76 12.42 1.58
C LEU A 734 12.77 13.91 1.93
N LEU A 735 13.47 14.72 1.13
CA LEU A 735 13.59 16.15 1.35
C LEU A 735 12.24 16.87 1.20
N GLY A 736 11.40 16.45 0.25
CA GLY A 736 10.11 17.08 -0.02
C GLY A 736 8.97 16.73 0.96
N VAL A 737 9.10 15.64 1.71
CA VAL A 737 8.15 15.22 2.76
C VAL A 737 8.47 15.93 4.08
N HIS A 738 9.74 15.93 4.49
CA HIS A 738 10.13 16.42 5.81
C HIS A 738 10.45 17.90 5.87
N PHE A 739 10.67 18.56 4.72
CA PHE A 739 11.04 19.96 4.68
C PHE A 739 10.20 20.76 3.70
N ALA A 740 9.79 21.95 4.13
CA ALA A 740 9.23 23.00 3.29
C ALA A 740 10.38 23.87 2.76
N TRP A 741 10.69 23.72 1.48
CA TRP A 741 11.82 24.41 0.84
C TRP A 741 11.39 25.78 0.28
N PRO A 742 12.24 26.82 0.41
CA PRO A 742 11.99 28.14 -0.17
C PRO A 742 12.35 28.16 -1.68
N VAL A 743 11.84 27.18 -2.45
CA VAL A 743 12.06 27.05 -3.90
C VAL A 743 10.70 27.00 -4.59
N PRO A 744 10.36 27.93 -5.49
CA PRO A 744 9.15 27.83 -6.29
C PRO A 744 9.31 26.75 -7.36
N GLY A 745 8.22 26.01 -7.65
CA GLY A 745 8.24 24.91 -8.61
C GLY A 745 8.93 23.66 -8.08
N GLU A 746 9.91 23.17 -8.85
CA GLU A 746 10.57 21.88 -8.62
C GLU A 746 11.89 22.02 -7.85
N LEU A 747 12.07 21.19 -6.81
CA LEU A 747 13.33 21.12 -6.07
C LEU A 747 14.41 20.38 -6.89
N THR A 748 15.40 21.12 -7.38
CA THR A 748 16.53 20.61 -8.19
C THR A 748 17.81 20.46 -7.35
N LEU A 749 18.79 19.71 -7.86
CA LEU A 749 20.11 19.61 -7.24
C LEU A 749 20.83 20.97 -7.25
N PHE A 750 20.67 21.76 -8.33
CA PHE A 750 21.13 23.15 -8.36
C PHE A 750 20.54 23.98 -7.20
N ALA A 751 19.22 23.89 -6.98
CA ALA A 751 18.56 24.63 -5.91
C ALA A 751 19.00 24.19 -4.51
N LEU A 752 19.13 22.87 -4.31
CA LEU A 752 19.64 22.31 -3.06
C LEU A 752 21.07 22.75 -2.78
N GLY A 753 21.96 22.67 -3.77
CA GLY A 753 23.35 23.10 -3.62
C GLY A 753 23.45 24.57 -3.23
N LYS A 754 22.64 25.45 -3.85
CA LYS A 754 22.57 26.87 -3.51
C LYS A 754 22.03 27.11 -2.10
N LEU A 755 20.92 26.48 -1.72
CA LEU A 755 20.28 26.69 -0.42
C LEU A 755 21.10 26.16 0.76
N LEU A 756 21.82 25.05 0.54
CA LEU A 756 22.67 24.44 1.55
C LEU A 756 24.11 24.99 1.56
N GLY A 757 24.44 25.92 0.66
CA GLY A 757 25.78 26.50 0.56
C GLY A 757 26.85 25.52 0.07
N VAL A 758 26.46 24.46 -0.65
CA VAL A 758 27.36 23.45 -1.21
C VAL A 758 28.00 24.02 -2.48
N ALA A 759 29.33 24.12 -2.48
CA ALA A 759 30.09 24.56 -3.65
C ALA A 759 29.96 23.52 -4.77
N SER A 760 29.07 23.76 -5.73
CA SER A 760 28.86 22.89 -6.89
C SER A 760 28.92 23.68 -8.20
N ARG A 761 29.32 23.03 -9.29
CA ARG A 761 29.38 23.60 -10.64
C ARG A 761 28.13 23.28 -11.47
N LEU A 762 27.02 22.94 -10.82
CA LEU A 762 25.76 22.64 -11.50
C LEU A 762 25.24 23.89 -12.22
N GLY A 763 24.75 23.71 -13.45
CA GLY A 763 24.16 24.79 -14.24
C GLY A 763 22.75 25.15 -13.76
N GLU A 764 22.38 26.43 -13.87
CA GLU A 764 21.04 26.89 -13.52
C GLU A 764 19.98 26.33 -14.49
N PRO A 765 18.88 25.73 -14.01
CA PRO A 765 17.79 25.24 -14.84
C PRO A 765 17.21 26.28 -15.79
N GLU A 766 16.66 25.86 -16.93
CA GLU A 766 16.04 26.78 -17.91
C GLU A 766 14.78 27.47 -17.37
N SER A 767 14.03 26.76 -16.51
CA SER A 767 12.88 27.29 -15.79
C SER A 767 12.71 26.55 -14.46
N LEU A 768 11.76 27.01 -13.63
CA LEU A 768 11.45 26.42 -12.32
C LEU A 768 10.87 24.99 -12.37
N PHE A 769 10.60 24.44 -13.56
CA PHE A 769 10.14 23.04 -13.73
C PHE A 769 11.13 22.17 -14.52
N HIS A 770 12.21 22.73 -15.05
CA HIS A 770 13.26 21.94 -15.70
C HIS A 770 14.12 21.23 -14.64
N GLY A 771 14.38 19.94 -14.85
CA GLY A 771 15.33 19.18 -14.04
C GLY A 771 16.78 19.47 -14.46
N ASP A 772 17.73 19.19 -13.56
CA ASP A 772 19.15 19.46 -13.76
C ASP A 772 19.72 18.77 -15.02
N ASP A 773 19.29 17.54 -15.32
CA ASP A 773 19.79 16.77 -16.48
C ASP A 773 19.42 17.40 -17.83
N ALA A 774 18.29 18.12 -17.90
CA ALA A 774 17.86 18.77 -19.14
C ALA A 774 18.79 19.93 -19.50
N THR A 775 19.21 20.71 -18.50
CA THR A 775 20.16 21.81 -18.66
C THR A 775 21.55 21.31 -19.03
N TRP A 776 21.99 20.22 -18.37
CA TRP A 776 23.22 19.54 -18.75
C TRP A 776 23.17 19.10 -20.22
N GLY A 777 22.10 18.43 -20.65
CA GLY A 777 21.96 17.92 -22.02
C GLY A 777 22.03 19.03 -23.08
N ALA A 778 21.38 20.16 -22.82
CA ALA A 778 21.41 21.32 -23.72
C ALA A 778 22.82 21.93 -23.88
N GLN A 779 23.66 21.85 -22.84
CA GLN A 779 25.02 22.41 -22.85
C GLN A 779 26.04 21.42 -23.44
N VAL A 780 25.97 20.16 -23.03
CA VAL A 780 27.00 19.15 -23.37
C VAL A 780 26.87 18.64 -24.79
N VAL A 781 25.66 18.45 -25.32
CA VAL A 781 25.49 17.98 -26.69
C VAL A 781 26.03 18.96 -27.74
N ARG A 782 26.07 20.27 -27.42
CA ARG A 782 26.59 21.31 -28.31
C ARG A 782 28.13 21.30 -28.41
N LEU A 783 28.81 20.55 -27.54
CA LEU A 783 30.27 20.46 -27.57
C LEU A 783 30.73 19.61 -28.77
N PRO A 784 31.64 20.12 -29.61
CA PRO A 784 32.03 19.47 -30.86
C PRO A 784 32.84 18.19 -30.63
N GLU A 785 33.72 18.18 -29.62
CA GLU A 785 34.66 17.08 -29.36
C GLU A 785 34.13 16.08 -28.32
N GLU A 786 34.35 14.78 -28.57
CA GLU A 786 33.87 13.70 -27.69
C GLU A 786 34.57 13.69 -26.32
N GLU A 787 35.86 14.05 -26.28
CA GLU A 787 36.61 14.14 -25.02
C GLU A 787 36.07 15.27 -24.13
N GLU A 788 35.67 16.39 -24.71
CA GLU A 788 35.05 17.50 -23.99
C GLU A 788 33.68 17.09 -23.45
N ARG A 789 32.85 16.42 -24.26
CA ARG A 789 31.56 15.85 -23.82
C ARG A 789 31.74 14.87 -22.66
N SER A 790 32.69 13.94 -22.78
CA SER A 790 32.98 12.94 -21.75
C SER A 790 33.51 13.56 -20.46
N ARG A 791 34.25 14.67 -20.53
CA ARG A 791 34.72 15.43 -19.38
C ARG A 791 33.57 16.17 -18.70
N ALA A 792 32.77 16.90 -19.46
CA ALA A 792 31.61 17.63 -18.96
C ALA A 792 30.56 16.69 -18.32
N THR A 793 30.39 15.48 -18.87
CA THR A 793 29.54 14.44 -18.28
C THR A 793 30.04 14.02 -16.90
N ARG A 794 31.34 13.72 -16.77
CA ARG A 794 31.95 13.32 -15.50
C ARG A 794 31.89 14.45 -14.47
N ASP A 795 32.22 15.68 -14.86
CA ASP A 795 32.18 16.85 -13.98
C ASP A 795 30.77 17.11 -13.44
N TYR A 796 29.73 16.93 -14.27
CA TYR A 796 28.34 17.04 -13.85
C TYR A 796 27.93 15.92 -12.88
N LEU A 797 28.21 14.65 -13.21
CA LEU A 797 27.91 13.51 -12.35
C LEU A 797 28.57 13.66 -10.98
N ASP A 798 29.83 14.11 -10.98
CA ASP A 798 30.60 14.35 -9.76
C ASP A 798 29.94 15.42 -8.89
N ALA A 799 29.56 16.56 -9.48
CA ALA A 799 28.87 17.64 -8.80
C ALA A 799 27.49 17.23 -8.28
N ALA A 800 26.71 16.48 -9.09
CA ALA A 800 25.38 16.00 -8.72
C ALA A 800 25.45 15.03 -7.53
N LEU A 801 26.36 14.06 -7.56
CA LEU A 801 26.56 13.10 -6.46
C LEU A 801 27.10 13.79 -5.21
N HIS A 802 27.98 14.78 -5.36
CA HIS A 802 28.47 15.57 -4.23
C HIS A 802 27.32 16.30 -3.51
N VAL A 803 26.43 16.98 -4.27
CA VAL A 803 25.26 17.64 -3.69
C VAL A 803 24.32 16.65 -3.00
N GLN A 804 24.11 15.46 -3.57
CA GLN A 804 23.28 14.42 -2.94
C GLN A 804 23.86 13.95 -1.60
N VAL A 805 25.17 13.69 -1.54
CA VAL A 805 25.86 13.29 -0.29
C VAL A 805 25.73 14.38 0.77
N GLU A 806 25.97 15.64 0.43
CA GLU A 806 25.88 16.76 1.37
C GLU A 806 24.44 17.05 1.81
N ALA A 807 23.47 16.97 0.89
CA ALA A 807 22.05 17.10 1.21
C ALA A 807 21.58 15.98 2.15
N TRP A 808 22.05 14.75 1.95
CA TRP A 808 21.80 13.64 2.86
C TRP A 808 22.38 13.89 4.24
N ARG A 809 23.68 14.24 4.34
CA ARG A 809 24.34 14.58 5.62
C ARG A 809 23.59 15.67 6.38
N TRP A 810 23.17 16.71 5.66
CA TRP A 810 22.38 17.80 6.23
C TRP A 810 21.01 17.32 6.72
N ALA A 811 20.31 16.50 5.93
CA ALA A 811 18.98 16.02 6.28
C ALA A 811 19.01 15.09 7.50
N VAL A 812 19.91 14.09 7.55
CA VAL A 812 19.98 13.15 8.69
C VAL A 812 20.47 13.79 9.99
N ALA A 813 21.08 14.98 9.94
CA ALA A 813 21.37 15.76 11.14
C ALA A 813 20.09 16.36 11.77
N GLN A 814 18.98 16.40 11.02
CA GLN A 814 17.68 16.94 11.45
C GLN A 814 16.61 15.86 11.62
N LEU A 815 16.83 14.67 11.05
CA LEU A 815 15.85 13.59 10.96
C LEU A 815 16.24 12.38 11.80
N GLU A 816 15.24 11.70 12.34
CA GLU A 816 15.36 10.44 13.06
C GLU A 816 14.63 9.34 12.29
N SER A 817 15.28 8.21 12.00
CA SER A 817 14.58 7.08 11.38
C SER A 817 13.71 6.34 12.40
N GLY A 818 12.48 6.02 12.01
CA GLY A 818 11.49 5.33 12.83
C GLY A 818 11.43 3.81 12.62
N TRP A 819 12.29 3.23 11.79
CA TRP A 819 12.31 1.78 11.55
C TRP A 819 13.73 1.22 11.44
N ARG A 820 13.87 -0.07 11.70
CA ARG A 820 15.13 -0.78 11.70
C ARG A 820 15.05 -1.97 10.75
N GLN A 821 16.01 -2.06 9.83
CA GLN A 821 16.09 -3.16 8.88
C GLN A 821 16.76 -4.37 9.52
N THR A 822 16.15 -5.55 9.39
CA THR A 822 16.62 -6.77 10.05
C THR A 822 17.47 -7.66 9.14
N ARG A 823 17.30 -7.55 7.82
CA ARG A 823 18.00 -8.36 6.82
C ARG A 823 18.53 -7.50 5.67
N TRP A 824 19.75 -7.80 5.23
CA TRP A 824 20.34 -7.32 3.98
C TRP A 824 20.72 -8.52 3.13
N GLU A 825 20.44 -8.44 1.84
CA GLU A 825 20.74 -9.50 0.90
C GLU A 825 21.69 -9.00 -0.16
N ALA A 826 22.55 -9.87 -0.68
CA ALA A 826 23.48 -9.56 -1.77
C ALA A 826 23.14 -10.34 -3.06
N ALA A 827 22.10 -11.16 -3.04
CA ALA A 827 21.62 -11.95 -4.18
C ALA A 827 20.14 -12.32 -3.99
N LEU A 828 19.47 -12.70 -5.08
CA LEU A 828 18.21 -13.43 -5.02
C LEU A 828 18.55 -14.89 -4.66
N GLU A 829 18.73 -15.20 -3.38
CA GLU A 829 18.85 -16.59 -2.96
C GLU A 829 17.50 -17.30 -3.13
N GLY A 830 17.53 -18.60 -3.44
CA GLY A 830 16.34 -19.44 -3.44
C GLY A 830 15.84 -19.60 -2.02
N GLU A 831 15.10 -18.61 -1.52
CA GLU A 831 14.39 -18.72 -0.26
C GLU A 831 13.52 -19.98 -0.30
N ALA A 832 13.44 -20.69 0.83
CA ALA A 832 12.43 -21.72 0.98
C ALA A 832 11.07 -21.06 0.70
N GLU A 833 10.23 -21.65 -0.17
CA GLU A 833 8.98 -21.03 -0.65
C GLU A 833 8.13 -20.43 0.50
N GLY A 834 8.19 -21.00 1.71
CA GLY A 834 7.52 -20.48 2.91
C GLY A 834 8.06 -19.17 3.51
N GLU A 835 9.36 -18.86 3.39
CA GLU A 835 9.94 -17.61 3.92
C GLU A 835 9.42 -16.38 3.17
N VAL A 836 9.21 -16.50 1.85
CA VAL A 836 8.63 -15.43 1.02
C VAL A 836 7.26 -15.01 1.55
N TYR A 837 6.40 -15.97 1.88
CA TYR A 837 5.07 -15.68 2.44
C TYR A 837 5.14 -15.11 3.86
N LEU A 838 6.12 -15.53 4.67
CA LEU A 838 6.32 -14.97 6.02
C LEU A 838 6.79 -13.51 5.94
N SER A 839 7.73 -13.22 5.05
CA SER A 839 8.21 -11.86 4.77
C SER A 839 7.05 -10.96 4.29
N PHE A 840 6.22 -11.48 3.38
CA PHE A 840 5.02 -10.78 2.92
C PHE A 840 4.05 -10.44 4.06
N LEU A 841 3.73 -11.40 4.94
CA LEU A 841 2.84 -11.17 6.08
C LEU A 841 3.42 -10.16 7.08
N GLU A 842 4.74 -10.21 7.32
CA GLU A 842 5.41 -9.23 8.19
C GLU A 842 5.35 -7.82 7.60
N GLU A 843 5.53 -7.68 6.29
CA GLU A 843 5.45 -6.41 5.57
C GLU A 843 4.02 -5.87 5.51
N GLU A 844 3.01 -6.73 5.28
CA GLU A 844 1.60 -6.35 5.33
C GLU A 844 1.23 -5.82 6.71
N ARG A 845 1.60 -6.54 7.78
CA ARG A 845 1.38 -6.08 9.16
C ARG A 845 2.08 -4.75 9.39
N ARG A 846 3.35 -4.61 8.99
CA ARG A 846 4.11 -3.37 9.15
C ARG A 846 3.38 -2.20 8.46
N ARG A 847 2.97 -2.35 7.21
CA ARG A 847 2.25 -1.30 6.47
C ARG A 847 0.89 -0.98 7.08
N GLY A 848 0.15 -1.98 7.55
CA GLY A 848 -1.12 -1.78 8.25
C GLY A 848 -0.94 -1.00 9.55
N GLU A 849 0.07 -1.36 10.35
CA GLU A 849 0.44 -0.62 11.55
C GLU A 849 0.82 0.82 11.23
N GLU A 850 1.57 1.04 10.16
CA GLU A 850 1.98 2.38 9.72
C GLU A 850 0.80 3.24 9.30
N ASP A 851 -0.12 2.70 8.49
CA ASP A 851 -1.31 3.41 8.01
C ASP A 851 -2.20 3.87 9.18
N VAL A 852 -2.41 3.00 10.18
CA VAL A 852 -3.21 3.36 11.36
C VAL A 852 -2.50 4.37 12.25
N LEU A 853 -1.18 4.25 12.44
CA LEU A 853 -0.43 5.22 13.25
C LEU A 853 -0.33 6.59 12.57
N GLU A 854 -0.13 6.63 11.25
CA GLU A 854 -0.16 7.87 10.47
C GLU A 854 -1.55 8.50 10.51
N LEU A 855 -2.60 7.68 10.41
CA LEU A 855 -3.97 8.14 10.59
C LEU A 855 -4.17 8.75 11.98
N GLN A 856 -3.71 8.10 13.04
CA GLN A 856 -3.90 8.53 14.43
C GLN A 856 -3.09 9.76 14.83
N ALA A 857 -2.11 10.16 14.02
CA ALA A 857 -1.44 11.46 14.17
C ALA A 857 -2.35 12.64 13.77
N TYR A 858 -3.44 12.40 13.03
CA TYR A 858 -4.39 13.45 12.64
C TYR A 858 -5.37 13.80 13.76
N PRO A 859 -5.89 15.06 13.77
CA PRO A 859 -7.04 15.44 14.60
C PRO A 859 -8.25 14.51 14.37
N LEU A 860 -9.14 14.41 15.36
CA LEU A 860 -10.30 13.52 15.27
C LEU A 860 -11.17 13.83 14.04
N GLU A 861 -11.37 15.10 13.74
CA GLU A 861 -12.22 15.58 12.64
C GLU A 861 -11.73 15.04 11.28
N GLU A 862 -10.42 15.02 11.07
CA GLU A 862 -9.80 14.50 9.84
C GLU A 862 -9.94 12.97 9.74
N ARG A 863 -9.80 12.26 10.86
CA ARG A 863 -9.93 10.80 10.91
C ARG A 863 -11.38 10.37 10.63
N VAL A 864 -12.34 11.13 11.14
CA VAL A 864 -13.78 10.98 10.87
C VAL A 864 -14.10 11.31 9.41
N ALA A 865 -13.56 12.41 8.86
CA ALA A 865 -13.74 12.78 7.46
C ALA A 865 -13.18 11.72 6.49
N ARG A 866 -12.16 10.97 6.91
CA ARG A 866 -11.61 9.81 6.18
C ARG A 866 -12.41 8.53 6.36
N PHE A 867 -13.50 8.54 7.13
CA PHE A 867 -14.33 7.38 7.48
C PHE A 867 -13.60 6.30 8.29
N ARG A 868 -12.53 6.68 9.00
CA ARG A 868 -11.65 5.76 9.74
C ARG A 868 -11.72 5.95 11.26
N ALA A 869 -12.64 6.79 11.74
CA ALA A 869 -12.97 6.99 13.15
C ALA A 869 -14.43 7.42 13.28
N LEU A 870 -15.00 7.34 14.49
CA LEU A 870 -16.30 7.92 14.85
C LEU A 870 -16.15 8.76 16.12
N GLY A 871 -16.80 9.93 16.16
CA GLY A 871 -16.86 10.78 17.34
C GLY A 871 -16.77 12.27 17.02
N PRO A 872 -16.83 13.15 18.04
CA PRO A 872 -16.85 12.83 19.48
C PRO A 872 -18.13 12.11 19.94
N LEU A 873 -17.97 11.18 20.88
CA LEU A 873 -18.99 10.33 21.47
C LEU A 873 -19.08 10.56 22.99
N HIS A 874 -20.27 10.62 23.54
CA HIS A 874 -20.55 10.72 24.97
C HIS A 874 -21.22 9.44 25.44
N PHE A 875 -20.75 8.91 26.56
CA PHE A 875 -21.37 7.74 27.18
C PHE A 875 -22.73 8.12 27.76
N GLU A 876 -23.78 7.37 27.41
CA GLU A 876 -25.13 7.58 27.94
C GLU A 876 -25.44 6.59 29.07
N ALA A 877 -25.42 5.29 28.76
CA ALA A 877 -25.87 4.25 29.66
C ALA A 877 -25.24 2.89 29.33
N THR A 878 -25.34 1.96 30.29
CA THR A 878 -25.07 0.55 30.06
C THR A 878 -26.38 -0.23 30.11
N GLU A 879 -26.66 -0.98 29.06
CA GLU A 879 -27.84 -1.82 28.91
C GLU A 879 -27.43 -3.30 28.80
N LEU A 880 -28.41 -4.20 28.85
CA LEU A 880 -28.21 -5.61 28.52
C LEU A 880 -28.80 -5.88 27.14
N ASP A 881 -28.04 -6.55 26.28
CA ASP A 881 -28.55 -7.05 25.00
C ASP A 881 -29.52 -8.24 25.20
N GLU A 882 -30.10 -8.73 24.11
CA GLU A 882 -31.02 -9.88 24.13
C GLU A 882 -30.37 -11.14 24.72
N GLU A 883 -29.03 -11.21 24.69
CA GLU A 883 -28.20 -12.28 25.25
C GLU A 883 -27.75 -12.02 26.71
N GLY A 884 -28.16 -10.92 27.33
CA GLY A 884 -27.81 -10.58 28.72
C GLY A 884 -26.35 -10.11 28.91
N ARG A 885 -25.68 -9.67 27.84
CA ARG A 885 -24.34 -9.07 27.89
C ARG A 885 -24.44 -7.56 28.06
N PHE A 886 -23.47 -6.99 28.80
CA PHE A 886 -23.35 -5.55 28.95
C PHE A 886 -23.04 -4.89 27.60
N CYS A 887 -23.91 -3.97 27.21
CA CYS A 887 -23.80 -3.16 26.01
C CYS A 887 -23.71 -1.68 26.42
N TYR A 888 -22.69 -0.97 25.96
CA TYR A 888 -22.44 0.41 26.32
C TYR A 888 -22.95 1.31 25.20
N VAL A 889 -23.88 2.20 25.55
CA VAL A 889 -24.54 3.12 24.61
C VAL A 889 -23.79 4.46 24.62
N LEU A 890 -23.38 4.91 23.45
CA LEU A 890 -22.76 6.21 23.24
C LEU A 890 -23.53 7.01 22.20
N SER A 891 -23.63 8.32 22.40
CA SER A 891 -24.25 9.26 21.45
C SER A 891 -23.35 10.46 21.20
N GLY A 892 -23.58 11.19 20.13
CA GLY A 892 -22.81 12.39 19.82
C GLY A 892 -23.58 13.22 18.80
N ASN A 893 -23.27 14.51 18.76
CA ASN A 893 -23.75 15.37 17.69
C ASN A 893 -22.70 15.32 16.58
N GLU A 894 -23.08 14.89 15.38
CA GLU A 894 -22.18 14.80 14.21
C GLU A 894 -21.06 13.74 14.34
N ILE A 895 -21.42 12.52 14.78
CA ILE A 895 -20.49 11.38 14.93
C ILE A 895 -19.72 11.06 13.63
N GLY A 896 -20.29 11.45 12.49
CA GLY A 896 -19.72 11.29 11.17
C GLY A 896 -20.01 9.93 10.54
N LEU A 897 -19.54 9.78 9.30
CA LEU A 897 -19.61 8.52 8.58
C LEU A 897 -18.38 7.68 8.89
N SER A 898 -18.52 6.36 8.91
CA SER A 898 -17.38 5.45 9.03
C SER A 898 -17.55 4.23 8.14
N LYS A 899 -16.42 3.57 7.85
CA LYS A 899 -16.36 2.25 7.21
C LYS A 899 -16.64 1.10 8.19
N PHE A 900 -16.70 1.37 9.49
CA PHE A 900 -16.87 0.34 10.54
C PHE A 900 -18.19 -0.40 10.41
N ARG A 901 -18.18 -1.68 10.76
CA ARG A 901 -19.31 -2.61 10.69
C ARG A 901 -19.49 -3.32 12.03
N GLU A 902 -20.71 -3.79 12.27
CA GLU A 902 -21.01 -4.63 13.43
C GLU A 902 -20.08 -5.85 13.45
N GLY A 903 -19.49 -6.13 14.61
CA GLY A 903 -18.46 -7.14 14.81
C GLY A 903 -17.02 -6.63 14.69
N ASP A 904 -16.77 -5.42 14.19
CA ASP A 904 -15.42 -4.88 14.07
C ASP A 904 -14.77 -4.70 15.45
N PHE A 905 -13.50 -5.10 15.55
CA PHE A 905 -12.67 -4.85 16.72
C PHE A 905 -12.05 -3.46 16.65
N LEU A 906 -12.35 -2.65 17.64
CA LEU A 906 -12.02 -1.23 17.65
C LEU A 906 -11.45 -0.82 19.01
N LYS A 907 -10.91 0.40 19.05
CA LYS A 907 -10.46 1.08 20.26
C LYS A 907 -11.44 2.19 20.59
N LEU A 908 -11.93 2.21 21.83
CA LEU A 908 -12.68 3.34 22.38
C LEU A 908 -11.72 4.18 23.23
N ALA A 909 -11.31 5.34 22.72
CA ALA A 909 -10.32 6.20 23.36
C ALA A 909 -10.94 7.54 23.79
N PRO A 910 -10.55 8.13 24.93
CA PRO A 910 -10.91 9.51 25.25
C PRO A 910 -10.39 10.47 24.18
N VAL A 911 -11.22 11.44 23.77
CA VAL A 911 -10.81 12.48 22.83
C VAL A 911 -9.67 13.30 23.43
N GLY A 912 -8.60 13.51 22.65
CA GLY A 912 -7.38 14.18 23.12
C GLY A 912 -6.33 13.25 23.72
N SER A 913 -6.54 11.93 23.75
CA SER A 913 -5.49 10.98 24.16
C SER A 913 -4.25 11.08 23.26
N ALA A 914 -3.06 11.20 23.87
CA ALA A 914 -1.78 11.22 23.15
C ALA A 914 -1.44 9.87 22.48
N ASP A 915 -2.05 8.78 22.95
CA ASP A 915 -1.95 7.45 22.37
C ASP A 915 -3.34 6.79 22.36
N VAL A 916 -3.99 6.83 21.21
CA VAL A 916 -5.33 6.27 20.98
C VAL A 916 -5.37 4.76 21.25
N GLN A 917 -4.25 4.06 21.05
CA GLN A 917 -4.17 2.61 21.22
C GLN A 917 -4.20 2.15 22.68
N GLN A 918 -4.04 3.08 23.63
CA GLN A 918 -4.25 2.84 25.07
C GLN A 918 -5.73 2.88 25.47
N GLY A 919 -6.64 3.18 24.53
CA GLY A 919 -8.09 3.10 24.74
C GLY A 919 -8.60 1.69 25.02
N PHE A 920 -9.90 1.60 25.33
CA PHE A 920 -10.56 0.35 25.67
C PHE A 920 -10.73 -0.55 24.44
N ASP A 921 -10.48 -1.84 24.61
CA ASP A 921 -10.72 -2.86 23.59
C ASP A 921 -12.23 -3.12 23.48
N VAL A 922 -12.84 -2.75 22.37
CA VAL A 922 -14.29 -2.89 22.15
C VAL A 922 -14.63 -3.60 20.85
N ILE A 923 -15.86 -4.10 20.76
CA ILE A 923 -16.48 -4.63 19.55
C ILE A 923 -17.65 -3.73 19.21
N LEU A 924 -17.75 -3.28 17.97
CA LEU A 924 -18.94 -2.55 17.51
C LEU A 924 -20.15 -3.50 17.50
N ALA A 925 -21.15 -3.23 18.32
CA ALA A 925 -22.35 -4.06 18.44
C ALA A 925 -23.44 -3.60 17.46
N ALA A 926 -23.71 -2.30 17.41
CA ALA A 926 -24.66 -1.69 16.50
C ALA A 926 -24.30 -0.22 16.23
N TYR A 927 -24.70 0.29 15.06
CA TYR A 927 -24.57 1.71 14.73
C TYR A 927 -25.86 2.23 14.08
N GLU A 928 -26.61 3.06 14.83
CA GLU A 928 -27.84 3.70 14.33
C GLU A 928 -27.55 5.13 13.90
N ARG A 929 -27.39 5.32 12.58
CA ARG A 929 -27.03 6.61 11.99
C ARG A 929 -28.09 7.69 12.19
N SER A 930 -29.37 7.36 12.11
CA SER A 930 -30.47 8.34 12.26
C SER A 930 -30.57 8.91 13.65
N ALA A 931 -30.18 8.13 14.66
CA ALA A 931 -30.23 8.51 16.06
C ALA A 931 -28.88 9.01 16.59
N GLU A 932 -27.84 9.01 15.75
CA GLU A 932 -26.44 9.26 16.14
C GLU A 932 -26.08 8.49 17.43
N ARG A 933 -26.29 7.17 17.40
CA ARG A 933 -25.98 6.28 18.52
C ARG A 933 -25.17 5.07 18.10
N VAL A 934 -24.26 4.69 18.98
CA VAL A 934 -23.34 3.57 18.82
C VAL A 934 -23.42 2.68 20.05
N TRP A 935 -23.51 1.38 19.82
CA TRP A 935 -23.49 0.36 20.85
C TRP A 935 -22.18 -0.41 20.75
N VAL A 936 -21.50 -0.60 21.89
CA VAL A 936 -20.25 -1.36 21.92
C VAL A 936 -20.27 -2.42 23.01
N HIS A 937 -19.63 -3.55 22.73
CA HIS A 937 -19.31 -4.55 23.74
C HIS A 937 -17.87 -4.42 24.20
N SER A 938 -17.63 -4.63 25.49
CA SER A 938 -16.27 -4.80 26.00
C SER A 938 -15.68 -6.11 25.53
N ARG A 939 -14.43 -6.09 25.07
CA ARG A 939 -13.67 -7.31 24.79
C ARG A 939 -13.10 -7.95 26.05
N ARG A 940 -12.93 -7.18 27.13
CA ARG A 940 -12.34 -7.63 28.40
C ARG A 940 -12.96 -6.89 29.59
N GLY A 941 -13.69 -7.61 30.45
CA GLY A 941 -14.25 -7.05 31.68
C GLY A 941 -15.29 -5.93 31.44
N ARG A 942 -15.57 -5.11 32.46
CA ARG A 942 -16.45 -3.93 32.32
C ARG A 942 -15.65 -2.70 31.89
N LEU A 943 -16.28 -1.81 31.11
CA LEU A 943 -15.69 -0.53 30.72
C LEU A 943 -15.93 0.51 31.82
N GLY A 944 -14.88 1.23 32.22
CA GLY A 944 -14.98 2.37 33.13
C GLY A 944 -15.21 3.67 32.37
N LEU A 945 -16.42 3.86 31.83
CA LEU A 945 -16.76 5.06 31.05
C LEU A 945 -17.33 6.17 31.95
N SER A 946 -17.08 7.41 31.56
CA SER A 946 -17.52 8.63 32.26
C SER A 946 -18.39 9.46 31.34
N GLN A 947 -19.57 9.88 31.81
CA GLN A 947 -20.44 10.80 31.05
C GLN A 947 -19.80 12.20 30.85
N ARG A 948 -18.75 12.52 31.61
CA ARG A 948 -18.06 13.83 31.55
C ARG A 948 -17.00 13.92 30.46
N LEU A 949 -16.64 12.80 29.86
CA LEU A 949 -15.63 12.73 28.81
C LEU A 949 -16.29 12.53 27.44
N ALA A 950 -15.62 13.05 26.42
CA ALA A 950 -15.87 12.65 25.06
C ALA A 950 -14.90 11.52 24.69
N TYR A 951 -15.37 10.60 23.86
CA TYR A 951 -14.66 9.45 23.34
C TYR A 951 -14.65 9.45 21.83
N SER A 952 -13.75 8.70 21.23
CA SER A 952 -13.76 8.35 19.82
C SER A 952 -13.60 6.84 19.65
N LEU A 953 -14.23 6.32 18.60
CA LEU A 953 -14.10 4.94 18.17
C LEU A 953 -13.10 4.87 17.02
N GLU A 954 -12.11 4.01 17.15
CA GLU A 954 -10.84 4.10 16.42
C GLU A 954 -10.37 2.71 15.98
N GLU A 955 -9.50 2.65 14.98
CA GLU A 955 -8.95 1.36 14.52
C GLU A 955 -8.01 0.72 15.53
N ASP A 956 -8.16 -0.59 15.72
CA ASP A 956 -7.33 -1.41 16.61
C ASP A 956 -6.09 -1.94 15.88
N LEU A 957 -4.91 -1.63 16.42
CA LEU A 957 -3.63 -2.15 15.90
C LEU A 957 -3.32 -3.58 16.35
N SER A 958 -4.12 -4.16 17.22
CA SER A 958 -3.78 -5.45 17.81
C SER A 958 -3.84 -6.55 16.75
N ASP A 959 -2.69 -7.16 16.48
CA ASP A 959 -2.57 -8.25 15.51
C ASP A 959 -2.95 -9.61 16.14
N TRP A 960 -4.18 -10.03 15.87
CA TRP A 960 -4.72 -11.33 16.33
C TRP A 960 -4.57 -12.44 15.28
N THR A 961 -4.18 -12.09 14.06
CA THR A 961 -4.25 -12.96 12.88
C THR A 961 -2.87 -13.41 12.43
N GLY A 962 -1.87 -12.53 12.50
CA GLY A 962 -0.49 -12.75 12.06
C GLY A 962 0.14 -14.02 12.63
N PRO A 963 0.11 -14.29 13.95
CA PRO A 963 0.66 -15.54 14.49
C PRO A 963 0.02 -16.80 13.92
N ARG A 964 -1.29 -16.76 13.61
CA ARG A 964 -2.06 -17.89 13.07
C ARG A 964 -1.76 -18.09 11.59
N LEU A 965 -1.68 -17.00 10.82
CA LEU A 965 -1.30 -17.03 9.41
C LEU A 965 0.14 -17.53 9.25
N ALA A 966 1.07 -17.03 10.06
CA ALA A 966 2.45 -17.50 10.08
C ALA A 966 2.55 -19.00 10.44
N HIS A 967 1.73 -19.48 11.38
CA HIS A 967 1.65 -20.91 11.69
C HIS A 967 1.11 -21.71 10.49
N ALA A 968 0.07 -21.23 9.81
CA ALA A 968 -0.49 -21.90 8.62
C ALA A 968 0.54 -22.01 7.49
N VAL A 969 1.27 -20.92 7.20
CA VAL A 969 2.36 -20.90 6.20
C VAL A 969 3.43 -21.92 6.56
N ARG A 970 3.93 -21.90 7.81
CA ARG A 970 4.94 -22.87 8.28
C ARG A 970 4.45 -24.31 8.17
N ALA A 971 3.18 -24.57 8.43
CA ALA A 971 2.60 -25.90 8.35
C ALA A 971 2.46 -26.39 6.89
N VAL A 972 2.10 -25.52 5.94
CA VAL A 972 1.96 -25.88 4.52
C VAL A 972 3.33 -26.16 3.90
N PHE A 973 4.34 -25.35 4.21
CA PHE A 973 5.69 -25.46 3.66
C PHE A 973 6.67 -26.27 4.54
N ALA A 974 6.15 -27.05 5.51
CA ALA A 974 6.95 -27.88 6.39
C ALA A 974 7.68 -28.99 5.60
N VAL A 975 9.01 -29.03 5.70
CA VAL A 975 9.87 -29.98 4.95
C VAL A 975 9.64 -31.43 5.39
N ASP A 976 9.32 -31.65 6.67
CA ASP A 976 9.08 -32.97 7.25
C ASP A 976 7.70 -33.55 6.90
N ARG A 977 6.78 -32.72 6.39
CA ARG A 977 5.42 -33.12 6.02
C ARG A 977 4.93 -32.38 4.76
N PRO A 978 5.32 -32.81 3.55
CA PRO A 978 4.95 -32.13 2.32
C PRO A 978 3.42 -32.09 2.14
N HIS A 979 2.85 -30.88 2.17
CA HIS A 979 1.43 -30.62 2.00
C HIS A 979 1.09 -30.44 0.51
N ARG A 980 -0.04 -30.97 0.03
CA ARG A 980 -0.45 -30.84 -1.39
C ARG A 980 -0.61 -29.39 -1.84
N LEU A 981 -1.01 -28.50 -0.92
CA LEU A 981 -1.13 -27.06 -1.19
C LEU A 981 0.21 -26.39 -1.49
N ALA A 982 1.34 -26.87 -0.94
CA ALA A 982 2.66 -26.35 -1.32
C ALA A 982 2.94 -26.60 -2.81
N GLY A 983 2.55 -27.78 -3.32
CA GLY A 983 2.55 -28.07 -4.75
C GLY A 983 1.66 -27.11 -5.53
N LEU A 984 0.41 -26.90 -5.10
CA LEU A 984 -0.54 -25.98 -5.75
C LEU A 984 0.05 -24.56 -5.88
N PHE A 985 0.58 -24.01 -4.78
CA PHE A 985 1.17 -22.66 -4.77
C PHE A 985 2.46 -22.58 -5.60
N GLY A 986 3.22 -23.67 -5.68
CA GLY A 986 4.37 -23.80 -6.60
C GLY A 986 4.01 -24.15 -8.05
N GLY A 987 2.72 -24.09 -8.44
CA GLY A 987 2.25 -24.38 -9.80
C GLY A 987 2.25 -25.88 -10.19
N ARG A 988 2.35 -26.77 -9.19
CA ARG A 988 2.47 -28.22 -9.33
C ARG A 988 1.26 -28.91 -8.68
N TRP A 989 0.15 -29.00 -9.40
CA TRP A 989 -1.02 -29.80 -8.99
C TRP A 989 -1.19 -31.01 -9.90
N PRO A 990 -1.17 -32.26 -9.37
CA PRO A 990 -1.44 -33.43 -10.19
C PRO A 990 -2.93 -33.45 -10.57
N VAL A 991 -3.22 -33.34 -11.86
CA VAL A 991 -4.56 -33.61 -12.40
C VAL A 991 -4.70 -35.12 -12.54
N GLU A 992 -5.15 -35.78 -11.48
CA GLU A 992 -5.58 -37.18 -11.56
C GLU A 992 -7.04 -37.19 -12.02
N GLY A 993 -7.29 -37.71 -13.22
CA GLY A 993 -8.66 -37.86 -13.74
C GLY A 993 -9.39 -38.99 -13.00
N ASP A 994 -10.55 -38.67 -12.43
CA ASP A 994 -11.47 -39.65 -11.82
C ASP A 994 -12.54 -40.03 -12.86
N SER A 995 -12.23 -41.03 -13.70
CA SER A 995 -13.15 -41.49 -14.76
C SER A 995 -14.50 -41.95 -14.21
N ASP A 996 -14.49 -42.57 -13.03
CA ASP A 996 -15.70 -43.06 -12.36
C ASP A 996 -16.53 -41.89 -11.82
N GLY A 997 -15.87 -40.83 -11.36
CA GLY A 997 -16.51 -39.57 -10.96
C GLY A 997 -17.15 -38.82 -12.11
N ALA A 998 -16.44 -38.71 -13.23
CA ALA A 998 -16.95 -38.08 -14.45
C ALA A 998 -18.20 -38.80 -14.97
N GLU A 999 -18.17 -40.13 -15.05
CA GLU A 999 -19.34 -40.91 -15.49
C GLU A 999 -20.52 -40.78 -14.51
N TRP A 1000 -20.23 -40.77 -13.20
CA TRP A 1000 -21.26 -40.59 -12.17
C TRP A 1000 -21.95 -39.22 -12.27
N VAL A 1001 -21.17 -38.13 -12.42
CA VAL A 1001 -21.75 -36.78 -12.46
C VAL A 1001 -22.52 -36.52 -13.74
N GLU A 1002 -22.11 -37.09 -14.89
CA GLU A 1002 -22.88 -37.03 -16.13
C GLU A 1002 -24.24 -37.73 -16.01
N ARG A 1003 -24.30 -38.86 -15.30
CA ARG A 1003 -25.56 -39.54 -14.99
C ARG A 1003 -26.42 -38.69 -14.05
N TRP A 1004 -25.82 -38.16 -12.98
CA TRP A 1004 -26.51 -37.33 -12.00
C TRP A 1004 -27.07 -36.04 -12.64
N LEU A 1005 -26.31 -35.37 -13.51
CA LEU A 1005 -26.76 -34.18 -14.24
C LEU A 1005 -27.90 -34.48 -15.22
N ARG A 1006 -27.95 -35.67 -15.83
CA ARG A 1006 -29.09 -36.08 -16.66
C ARG A 1006 -30.37 -36.30 -15.85
N GLU A 1007 -30.25 -36.76 -14.61
CA GLU A 1007 -31.39 -37.01 -13.73
C GLU A 1007 -31.85 -35.74 -13.00
N TRP A 1008 -30.91 -34.89 -12.56
CA TRP A 1008 -31.17 -33.77 -11.67
C TRP A 1008 -31.01 -32.39 -12.32
N GLY A 1009 -30.42 -32.29 -13.52
CA GLY A 1009 -30.10 -31.01 -14.16
C GLY A 1009 -31.33 -30.11 -14.40
N ASP A 1010 -32.44 -30.69 -14.85
CA ASP A 1010 -33.71 -29.97 -15.08
C ASP A 1010 -34.34 -29.51 -13.75
N THR A 1011 -34.32 -30.37 -12.73
CA THR A 1011 -34.82 -30.06 -11.38
C THR A 1011 -33.99 -28.95 -10.72
N ALA A 1012 -32.67 -28.99 -10.89
CA ALA A 1012 -31.73 -28.03 -10.35
C ALA A 1012 -31.77 -26.67 -11.07
N ARG A 1013 -32.34 -26.62 -12.29
CA ARG A 1013 -32.42 -25.44 -13.18
C ARG A 1013 -31.05 -24.82 -13.45
N LEU A 1014 -30.02 -25.66 -13.57
CA LEU A 1014 -28.65 -25.22 -13.86
C LEU A 1014 -28.47 -25.02 -15.35
N ASN A 1015 -27.94 -23.88 -15.77
CA ASN A 1015 -27.56 -23.65 -17.17
C ASN A 1015 -26.30 -24.44 -17.54
N GLY A 1016 -25.97 -24.52 -18.84
CA GLY A 1016 -24.83 -25.32 -19.30
C GLY A 1016 -23.47 -24.95 -18.69
N ALA A 1017 -23.25 -23.68 -18.32
CA ALA A 1017 -22.02 -23.27 -17.64
C ALA A 1017 -21.99 -23.76 -16.18
N GLN A 1018 -23.12 -23.67 -15.47
CA GLN A 1018 -23.26 -24.17 -14.11
C GLN A 1018 -23.16 -25.70 -14.04
N GLN A 1019 -23.68 -26.42 -15.04
CA GLN A 1019 -23.54 -27.88 -15.13
C GLN A 1019 -22.06 -28.29 -15.27
N ARG A 1020 -21.30 -27.61 -16.14
CA ARG A 1020 -19.85 -27.83 -16.25
C ARG A 1020 -19.12 -27.51 -14.94
N ALA A 1021 -19.48 -26.41 -14.28
CA ALA A 1021 -18.86 -26.02 -13.02
C ALA A 1021 -19.16 -27.03 -11.88
N LEU A 1022 -20.34 -27.65 -11.87
CA LEU A 1022 -20.71 -28.70 -10.92
C LEU A 1022 -19.88 -29.98 -11.13
N ALA A 1023 -19.47 -30.26 -12.37
CA ALA A 1023 -18.69 -31.46 -12.71
C ALA A 1023 -17.23 -31.40 -12.23
N LEU A 1024 -16.65 -30.21 -12.09
CA LEU A 1024 -15.22 -30.01 -11.75
C LEU A 1024 -14.71 -30.83 -10.55
N PRO A 1025 -15.40 -30.89 -9.39
CA PRO A 1025 -14.94 -31.68 -8.25
C PRO A 1025 -14.85 -33.18 -8.54
N PHE A 1026 -15.62 -33.68 -9.52
CA PHE A 1026 -15.67 -35.08 -9.92
C PHE A 1026 -14.66 -35.41 -11.04
N GLU A 1027 -14.07 -34.41 -11.69
CA GLU A 1027 -13.14 -34.59 -12.81
C GLU A 1027 -11.67 -34.45 -12.41
N GLY A 1028 -11.33 -33.56 -11.45
CA GLY A 1028 -9.92 -33.18 -11.20
C GLY A 1028 -9.50 -32.88 -9.76
N GLY A 1029 -10.33 -33.20 -8.75
CA GLY A 1029 -9.99 -33.04 -7.33
C GLY A 1029 -9.74 -31.60 -6.84
N LEU A 1030 -9.82 -30.61 -7.74
CA LEU A 1030 -9.71 -29.18 -7.52
C LEU A 1030 -10.60 -28.47 -8.54
N GLY A 1031 -11.34 -27.45 -8.12
CA GLY A 1031 -12.18 -26.64 -9.00
C GLY A 1031 -12.11 -25.17 -8.62
N LEU A 1032 -11.96 -24.31 -9.63
CA LEU A 1032 -12.08 -22.85 -9.49
C LEU A 1032 -13.32 -22.40 -10.25
N ILE A 1033 -14.27 -21.76 -9.54
CA ILE A 1033 -15.53 -21.31 -10.12
C ILE A 1033 -15.60 -19.79 -10.05
N GLU A 1034 -15.51 -19.14 -11.20
CA GLU A 1034 -15.72 -17.71 -11.35
C GLU A 1034 -17.22 -17.42 -11.59
N GLY A 1035 -17.81 -16.54 -10.78
CA GLY A 1035 -19.22 -16.19 -10.89
C GLY A 1035 -19.46 -14.70 -10.62
N PRO A 1036 -19.65 -13.87 -11.66
CA PRO A 1036 -20.07 -12.47 -11.51
C PRO A 1036 -21.37 -12.31 -10.70
N PRO A 1037 -21.64 -11.13 -10.13
CA PRO A 1037 -22.86 -10.87 -9.37
C PRO A 1037 -24.13 -11.27 -10.14
N GLY A 1038 -25.05 -11.98 -9.49
CA GLY A 1038 -26.32 -12.41 -10.08
C GLY A 1038 -26.29 -13.70 -10.91
N THR A 1039 -25.14 -14.37 -11.03
CA THR A 1039 -25.00 -15.63 -11.81
C THR A 1039 -25.48 -16.90 -11.08
N GLY A 1040 -25.98 -16.76 -9.85
CA GLY A 1040 -26.54 -17.88 -9.08
C GLY A 1040 -25.49 -18.80 -8.44
N LYS A 1041 -24.33 -18.27 -8.03
CA LYS A 1041 -23.23 -19.03 -7.41
C LYS A 1041 -23.69 -19.87 -6.20
N THR A 1042 -24.49 -19.30 -5.31
CA THR A 1042 -25.02 -20.01 -4.11
C THR A 1042 -25.94 -21.18 -4.49
N GLN A 1043 -26.70 -21.06 -5.60
CA GLN A 1043 -27.52 -22.15 -6.13
C GLN A 1043 -26.65 -23.30 -6.64
N LEU A 1044 -25.60 -22.98 -7.40
CA LEU A 1044 -24.63 -23.94 -7.91
C LEU A 1044 -23.91 -24.66 -6.76
N LEU A 1045 -23.34 -23.90 -5.81
CA LEU A 1045 -22.65 -24.46 -4.64
C LEU A 1045 -23.54 -25.40 -3.83
N GLY A 1046 -24.81 -25.04 -3.63
CA GLY A 1046 -25.78 -25.88 -2.94
C GLY A 1046 -25.95 -27.25 -3.60
N TRP A 1047 -26.11 -27.27 -4.94
CA TRP A 1047 -26.23 -28.52 -5.69
C TRP A 1047 -24.92 -29.32 -5.77
N THR A 1048 -23.78 -28.66 -5.87
CA THR A 1048 -22.46 -29.32 -5.83
C THR A 1048 -22.24 -30.04 -4.50
N LEU A 1049 -22.55 -29.39 -3.37
CA LEU A 1049 -22.46 -29.97 -2.03
C LEU A 1049 -23.38 -31.20 -1.87
N ILE A 1050 -24.61 -31.11 -2.38
CA ILE A 1050 -25.56 -32.23 -2.39
C ILE A 1050 -25.01 -33.40 -3.21
N ALA A 1051 -24.52 -33.13 -4.43
CA ALA A 1051 -23.98 -34.16 -5.32
C ALA A 1051 -22.77 -34.89 -4.71
N LEU A 1052 -21.83 -34.15 -4.11
CA LEU A 1052 -20.67 -34.72 -3.42
C LEU A 1052 -21.10 -35.66 -2.27
N MET A 1053 -22.10 -35.24 -1.49
CA MET A 1053 -22.61 -36.00 -0.36
C MET A 1053 -23.34 -37.27 -0.81
N VAL A 1054 -24.20 -37.17 -1.84
CA VAL A 1054 -24.96 -38.31 -2.38
C VAL A 1054 -24.01 -39.35 -2.98
N ARG A 1055 -23.02 -38.94 -3.77
CA ARG A 1055 -22.02 -39.87 -4.33
C ARG A 1055 -21.30 -40.66 -3.23
N ALA A 1056 -20.84 -39.97 -2.19
CA ALA A 1056 -20.13 -40.61 -1.10
C ALA A 1056 -21.01 -41.60 -0.33
N TRP A 1057 -22.29 -41.27 -0.16
CA TRP A 1057 -23.27 -42.14 0.47
C TRP A 1057 -23.55 -43.40 -0.37
N GLU A 1058 -23.73 -43.27 -1.69
CA GLU A 1058 -23.87 -44.40 -2.60
C GLU A 1058 -22.64 -45.33 -2.59
N MET A 1059 -21.45 -44.75 -2.43
CA MET A 1059 -20.19 -45.48 -2.32
C MET A 1059 -19.91 -46.07 -0.93
N GLY A 1060 -20.72 -45.72 0.09
CA GLY A 1060 -20.50 -46.14 1.47
C GLY A 1060 -19.23 -45.57 2.11
N VAL A 1061 -18.73 -44.43 1.62
CA VAL A 1061 -17.55 -43.74 2.16
C VAL A 1061 -17.96 -42.51 2.97
N PRO A 1062 -17.30 -42.21 4.11
CA PRO A 1062 -17.54 -40.97 4.84
C PRO A 1062 -17.25 -39.74 3.99
N MET A 1063 -18.04 -38.69 4.17
CA MET A 1063 -17.88 -37.38 3.52
C MET A 1063 -18.16 -36.25 4.51
N ARG A 1064 -17.08 -35.59 4.92
CA ARG A 1064 -17.08 -34.41 5.78
C ARG A 1064 -16.60 -33.23 4.97
N ILE A 1065 -17.51 -32.31 4.65
CA ILE A 1065 -17.23 -31.12 3.86
C ILE A 1065 -17.19 -29.91 4.78
N VAL A 1066 -16.20 -29.04 4.60
CA VAL A 1066 -16.17 -27.74 5.25
C VAL A 1066 -16.45 -26.63 4.24
N VAL A 1067 -17.32 -25.69 4.63
CA VAL A 1067 -17.65 -24.48 3.90
C VAL A 1067 -17.08 -23.29 4.68
N SER A 1068 -16.15 -22.59 4.07
CA SER A 1068 -15.53 -21.39 4.64
C SER A 1068 -15.76 -20.21 3.71
N ALA A 1069 -15.86 -19.02 4.28
CA ALA A 1069 -15.86 -17.74 3.56
C ALA A 1069 -15.19 -16.67 4.44
N LEU A 1070 -14.99 -15.48 3.87
CA LEU A 1070 -14.51 -14.33 4.65
C LEU A 1070 -15.55 -13.88 5.66
N THR A 1071 -16.84 -13.93 5.29
CA THR A 1071 -17.95 -13.44 6.10
C THR A 1071 -18.80 -14.56 6.71
N HIS A 1072 -19.34 -14.35 7.90
CA HIS A 1072 -20.32 -15.26 8.50
C HIS A 1072 -21.56 -15.42 7.61
N ARG A 1073 -22.04 -14.31 7.04
CA ARG A 1073 -23.18 -14.27 6.14
C ARG A 1073 -23.04 -15.17 4.91
N GLY A 1074 -21.89 -15.16 4.24
CA GLY A 1074 -21.66 -16.03 3.07
C GLY A 1074 -21.78 -17.52 3.44
N ILE A 1075 -21.26 -17.91 4.61
CA ILE A 1075 -21.38 -19.27 5.13
C ILE A 1075 -22.85 -19.62 5.41
N ASP A 1076 -23.58 -18.73 6.08
CA ASP A 1076 -24.98 -18.97 6.46
C ASP A 1076 -25.90 -19.07 5.22
N GLU A 1077 -25.69 -18.22 4.22
CA GLU A 1077 -26.42 -18.28 2.94
C GLU A 1077 -26.20 -19.63 2.23
N VAL A 1078 -24.98 -20.17 2.22
CA VAL A 1078 -24.69 -21.48 1.60
C VAL A 1078 -25.32 -22.62 2.40
N LEU A 1079 -25.16 -22.66 3.73
CA LEU A 1079 -25.71 -23.72 4.57
C LEU A 1079 -27.24 -23.76 4.51
N ALA A 1080 -27.90 -22.61 4.65
CA ALA A 1080 -29.35 -22.51 4.53
C ALA A 1080 -29.84 -22.94 3.13
N ARG A 1081 -29.06 -22.62 2.08
CA ARG A 1081 -29.38 -23.04 0.71
C ARG A 1081 -29.32 -24.56 0.54
N VAL A 1082 -28.28 -25.21 1.07
CA VAL A 1082 -28.15 -26.68 1.03
C VAL A 1082 -29.29 -27.33 1.79
N ALA A 1083 -29.56 -26.90 3.03
CA ALA A 1083 -30.62 -27.45 3.86
C ALA A 1083 -31.99 -27.33 3.17
N GLY A 1084 -32.29 -26.16 2.59
CA GLY A 1084 -33.54 -25.93 1.86
C GLY A 1084 -33.67 -26.72 0.56
N LEU A 1085 -32.58 -26.88 -0.22
CA LEU A 1085 -32.60 -27.68 -1.45
C LEU A 1085 -32.76 -29.17 -1.15
N ALA A 1086 -32.02 -29.69 -0.15
CA ALA A 1086 -32.09 -31.08 0.26
C ALA A 1086 -33.50 -31.44 0.77
N ALA A 1087 -34.04 -30.65 1.70
CA ALA A 1087 -35.37 -30.89 2.27
C ALA A 1087 -36.49 -30.88 1.19
N ARG A 1088 -36.33 -30.08 0.14
CA ARG A 1088 -37.35 -29.92 -0.89
C ARG A 1088 -37.26 -30.94 -2.02
N PHE A 1089 -36.05 -31.34 -2.42
CA PHE A 1089 -35.84 -32.09 -3.66
C PHE A 1089 -35.17 -33.44 -3.49
N VAL A 1090 -34.47 -33.70 -2.37
CA VAL A 1090 -33.68 -34.94 -2.17
C VAL A 1090 -34.19 -35.69 -0.93
N PRO A 1091 -35.16 -36.61 -1.10
CA PRO A 1091 -35.62 -37.47 -0.02
C PRO A 1091 -34.46 -38.28 0.58
N ASP A 1092 -34.46 -38.49 1.89
CA ASP A 1092 -33.44 -39.27 2.61
C ASP A 1092 -31.99 -38.74 2.46
N PHE A 1093 -31.83 -37.42 2.26
CA PHE A 1093 -30.51 -36.80 2.18
C PHE A 1093 -29.63 -37.16 3.41
N PRO A 1094 -28.44 -37.77 3.21
CA PRO A 1094 -27.62 -38.30 4.30
C PRO A 1094 -26.84 -37.23 5.07
N GLY A 1095 -26.63 -36.05 4.48
CA GLY A 1095 -25.82 -34.99 5.05
C GLY A 1095 -26.58 -34.14 6.07
N LYS A 1096 -25.89 -33.74 7.14
CA LYS A 1096 -26.37 -32.72 8.09
C LYS A 1096 -25.54 -31.44 8.00
N CYS A 1097 -26.21 -30.29 8.03
CA CYS A 1097 -25.57 -28.98 8.01
C CYS A 1097 -25.31 -28.50 9.45
N PHE A 1098 -24.07 -28.12 9.71
CA PHE A 1098 -23.61 -27.62 11.00
C PHE A 1098 -22.97 -26.25 10.85
N LYS A 1099 -23.18 -25.36 11.82
CA LYS A 1099 -22.48 -24.07 11.91
C LYS A 1099 -21.56 -24.09 13.12
N LEU A 1100 -20.28 -23.78 12.89
CA LEU A 1100 -19.29 -23.65 13.94
C LEU A 1100 -19.49 -22.34 14.71
N GLY A 1101 -19.69 -22.43 16.02
CA GLY A 1101 -20.03 -21.29 16.88
C GLY A 1101 -21.51 -21.30 17.31
N ARG A 1102 -21.90 -20.33 18.15
CA ARG A 1102 -23.14 -20.40 18.97
C ARG A 1102 -24.44 -19.97 18.28
N GLN A 1103 -24.42 -19.43 17.06
CA GLN A 1103 -25.65 -19.08 16.32
C GLN A 1103 -25.69 -19.76 14.95
N ALA A 1104 -26.71 -20.60 14.76
CA ALA A 1104 -27.08 -21.16 13.46
C ALA A 1104 -28.33 -20.42 12.97
N GLU A 1105 -28.24 -19.73 11.85
CA GLU A 1105 -29.40 -19.11 11.19
C GLU A 1105 -29.91 -20.03 10.08
N GLY A 1106 -31.20 -20.38 10.14
CA GLY A 1106 -31.87 -21.15 9.09
C GLY A 1106 -32.42 -22.51 9.53
N GLU A 1107 -33.58 -22.87 8.98
CA GLU A 1107 -34.26 -24.13 9.25
C GLU A 1107 -33.42 -25.31 8.70
N GLY A 1108 -32.99 -26.22 9.59
CA GLY A 1108 -32.18 -27.40 9.22
C GLY A 1108 -30.65 -27.26 9.41
N VAL A 1109 -30.17 -26.15 9.99
CA VAL A 1109 -28.74 -25.96 10.37
C VAL A 1109 -28.58 -26.09 11.88
N VAL A 1110 -27.59 -26.84 12.35
CA VAL A 1110 -27.37 -27.15 13.78
C VAL A 1110 -26.06 -26.52 14.29
N PRO A 1111 -26.01 -25.89 15.47
CA PRO A 1111 -24.76 -25.39 16.03
C PRO A 1111 -23.80 -26.55 16.39
N LEU A 1112 -22.51 -26.34 16.19
CA LEU A 1112 -21.44 -27.27 16.51
C LEU A 1112 -20.45 -26.63 17.47
N GLU A 1113 -20.44 -27.11 18.71
CA GLU A 1113 -19.58 -26.58 19.79
C GLU A 1113 -18.28 -27.40 19.99
N ASP A 1114 -18.26 -28.68 19.61
CA ASP A 1114 -17.13 -29.59 19.84
C ASP A 1114 -16.71 -30.32 18.55
N ALA A 1115 -15.41 -30.25 18.25
CA ALA A 1115 -14.79 -30.95 17.13
C ALA A 1115 -14.91 -32.47 17.24
N ASP A 1116 -14.96 -33.02 18.45
CA ASP A 1116 -15.04 -34.46 18.67
C ASP A 1116 -16.36 -35.06 18.22
N ALA A 1117 -17.42 -34.25 18.20
CA ALA A 1117 -18.69 -34.67 17.65
C ALA A 1117 -18.58 -35.01 16.15
N LEU A 1118 -17.65 -34.38 15.40
CA LEU A 1118 -17.47 -34.65 13.96
C LEU A 1118 -16.88 -36.02 13.67
N ALA A 1119 -16.07 -36.58 14.57
CA ALA A 1119 -15.47 -37.91 14.37
C ALA A 1119 -16.54 -39.02 14.33
N GLY A 1120 -17.68 -38.81 15.00
CA GLY A 1120 -18.82 -39.72 15.00
C GLY A 1120 -19.83 -39.48 13.86
N MET A 1121 -19.62 -38.47 13.02
CA MET A 1121 -20.57 -38.06 11.97
C MET A 1121 -20.00 -38.34 10.57
N PRO A 1122 -20.34 -39.48 9.95
CA PRO A 1122 -19.75 -39.87 8.66
C PRO A 1122 -20.17 -38.97 7.50
N TYR A 1123 -21.31 -38.27 7.59
CA TYR A 1123 -21.85 -37.40 6.54
C TYR A 1123 -22.21 -36.02 7.12
N ALA A 1124 -21.32 -35.04 6.96
CA ALA A 1124 -21.47 -33.72 7.58
C ALA A 1124 -21.02 -32.58 6.65
N ILE A 1125 -21.74 -31.47 6.69
CA ILE A 1125 -21.37 -30.21 6.05
C ILE A 1125 -21.22 -29.17 7.15
N VAL A 1126 -20.00 -28.69 7.37
CA VAL A 1126 -19.67 -27.77 8.47
C VAL A 1126 -19.34 -26.40 7.90
N GLY A 1127 -20.08 -25.38 8.29
CA GLY A 1127 -19.76 -24.00 8.00
C GLY A 1127 -18.94 -23.37 9.11
N GLY A 1128 -17.82 -22.74 8.78
CA GLY A 1128 -17.00 -22.02 9.74
C GLY A 1128 -16.01 -21.11 9.04
N THR A 1129 -15.70 -19.95 9.64
CA THR A 1129 -14.62 -19.10 9.14
C THR A 1129 -13.29 -19.81 9.31
N GLY A 1130 -12.27 -19.44 8.52
CA GLY A 1130 -10.91 -19.98 8.67
C GLY A 1130 -10.39 -19.90 10.11
N PHE A 1131 -10.71 -18.81 10.82
CA PHE A 1131 -10.38 -18.66 12.24
C PHE A 1131 -11.16 -19.59 13.17
N GLY A 1132 -12.47 -19.77 12.96
CA GLY A 1132 -13.26 -20.70 13.73
C GLY A 1132 -12.71 -22.12 13.61
N LEU A 1133 -12.40 -22.54 12.38
CA LEU A 1133 -11.80 -23.84 12.10
C LEU A 1133 -10.41 -23.98 12.74
N TYR A 1134 -9.59 -22.94 12.71
CA TYR A 1134 -8.29 -22.93 13.38
C TYR A 1134 -8.44 -23.11 14.90
N GLN A 1135 -9.36 -22.38 15.55
CA GLN A 1135 -9.61 -22.49 17.00
C GLN A 1135 -10.15 -23.87 17.39
N LEU A 1136 -10.98 -24.48 16.54
CA LEU A 1136 -11.53 -25.81 16.74
C LEU A 1136 -10.44 -26.88 16.95
N PHE A 1137 -9.25 -26.69 16.35
CA PHE A 1137 -8.15 -27.66 16.38
C PHE A 1137 -6.99 -27.28 17.31
N GLU A 1138 -6.94 -26.04 17.81
CA GLU A 1138 -5.81 -25.52 18.61
C GLU A 1138 -5.65 -26.20 19.99
N GLY A 1139 -6.65 -26.97 20.44
CA GLY A 1139 -6.60 -27.73 21.70
C GLY A 1139 -5.81 -29.05 21.67
N ARG A 1140 -5.27 -29.49 20.53
CA ARG A 1140 -4.82 -30.90 20.33
C ARG A 1140 -3.35 -31.13 19.98
N GLN A 1141 -2.43 -30.26 20.42
CA GLN A 1141 -0.95 -30.43 20.27
C GLN A 1141 -0.32 -29.86 18.98
N GLY A 1142 -0.89 -28.80 18.38
CA GLY A 1142 -0.23 -28.08 17.28
C GLY A 1142 -0.13 -28.87 15.97
N LYS A 1143 -1.00 -29.86 15.76
CA LYS A 1143 -1.12 -30.60 14.49
C LYS A 1143 -2.55 -30.47 13.96
N PHE A 1144 -2.70 -30.07 12.70
CA PHE A 1144 -3.99 -30.09 12.01
C PHE A 1144 -4.43 -31.54 11.76
N PRO A 1145 -5.55 -32.01 12.34
CA PRO A 1145 -6.08 -33.34 12.06
C PRO A 1145 -6.74 -33.36 10.67
N GLN A 1146 -6.63 -34.49 9.95
CA GLN A 1146 -7.32 -34.70 8.68
C GLN A 1146 -8.80 -35.05 8.94
N VAL A 1147 -9.61 -34.02 9.23
CA VAL A 1147 -11.02 -34.19 9.62
C VAL A 1147 -11.99 -33.94 8.46
N PHE A 1148 -11.55 -33.26 7.40
CA PHE A 1148 -12.40 -32.95 6.25
C PHE A 1148 -11.87 -33.61 4.98
N ASP A 1149 -12.81 -34.09 4.17
CA ASP A 1149 -12.55 -34.73 2.88
C ASP A 1149 -12.59 -33.69 1.74
N TRP A 1150 -13.42 -32.65 1.88
CA TRP A 1150 -13.50 -31.50 0.97
C TRP A 1150 -13.52 -30.18 1.72
N VAL A 1151 -12.89 -29.16 1.12
CA VAL A 1151 -12.89 -27.78 1.57
C VAL A 1151 -13.44 -26.90 0.45
N ILE A 1152 -14.45 -26.09 0.76
CA ILE A 1152 -15.01 -25.11 -0.15
C ILE A 1152 -14.75 -23.72 0.42
N PHE A 1153 -14.13 -22.86 -0.39
CA PHE A 1153 -13.99 -21.43 -0.10
C PHE A 1153 -14.98 -20.65 -0.95
N ASP A 1154 -16.04 -20.14 -0.33
CA ASP A 1154 -16.82 -19.07 -0.93
C ASP A 1154 -16.07 -17.74 -0.78
N GLU A 1155 -16.31 -16.82 -1.72
CA GLU A 1155 -15.61 -15.52 -1.78
C GLU A 1155 -14.07 -15.64 -1.84
N ALA A 1156 -13.52 -16.76 -2.34
CA ALA A 1156 -12.08 -17.03 -2.35
C ALA A 1156 -11.20 -15.95 -3.01
N SER A 1157 -11.75 -15.13 -3.91
CA SER A 1157 -11.03 -13.99 -4.50
C SER A 1157 -10.86 -12.79 -3.55
N GLN A 1158 -11.54 -12.81 -2.40
CA GLN A 1158 -11.51 -11.78 -1.35
C GLN A 1158 -10.80 -12.27 -0.08
N VAL A 1159 -10.39 -13.54 -0.04
CA VAL A 1159 -9.76 -14.23 1.09
C VAL A 1159 -8.24 -14.20 0.96
#